data_AF-A0A4P9A412-F1
#
_entry.id   AF-A0A4P9A412-F1
#
_cell.length_a   1.000
_cell.length_b   1.000
_cell.length_c   1.000
_cell.angle_alpha   90.00
_cell.angle_beta   90.00
_cell.angle_gamma   90.00
#
_symmetry.space_group_name_H-M   'P 1'
#
loop_
_entity.id
_entity.type
_entity.pdbx_description
1 polymer ?
#
loop_
_entity_poly.entity_id
_entity_poly.type
_entity_poly.pdbx_seq_one_letter_code
_entity_poly.pdbx_strand_id
1 'polypeptide(L)'
;MKKRAVISYTLVAAIIVNLVAFNVNAAAENVNNKCTLVTGIFARGSGQEVGQDKGEAARFRSQLLSRIGDKSKFNFYELGSESYGGNQYPAVNVSDLMNGNAIGAKMSGGMKHDYGKSVNQGVAELNTYLTARHRKCPKEFFILGGYSQGAQVVGQTLPGISSDIKQKIVFTMLFGDPKLYLPEGEGILPPACFKKKLSTYRREIANCFVDNGALGARKPFLPDEDNVKTGLWCLGHDYVCGSSKFAWDTDGHGKYANTNGPIDDGVFEAAIRLNKAIQSTPQDGPIINDKRSNNNMGTTGTDVVFVLDTTGSMRPYIDQMKTFIRNYSSKIKEMNGRVGLVVYRDAGDEYTAKKLSDLQSDTTDLLTKLDSISVDGGGDTPEAALHASMVAMNEMKWQKGATKAIILLTDAGYHEPDRVDGSTVAAVAKRSLEIDPVNVYPVVEHHLVNSYADVAKQTSGQVVVSGGENDTIGALTKALTKIKNRPNAKLKIGEYYAEVGQEITFDASDSYVVDGSITKYEWDFNGDGKIDQTTTSPVTSHVYNEKFDGVMQVRISASNDTVSNISAPVKVGIKPNLPVGPGAPQVSAKIIERNGNKATIRLNWQPVDELSSRWLIRLDDNNLGWAVGEQRQLDITDVDISTTRTITVTGMKADGYVGRSKTIQIDNKTPTPQTEDPTVKQCPYRIKLGPITIACRYQKITFGKWSFYWMVWYIIRV
;
A
#
# COMPACT_ATOMS: atom_id res chain seq x y z
N MET A 1 0.44 -89.30 3.85
CA MET A 1 -0.35 -88.57 2.84
C MET A 1 0.31 -87.23 2.56
N LYS A 2 0.67 -86.99 1.29
CA LYS A 2 0.77 -85.73 0.50
C LYS A 2 1.18 -84.42 1.21
N LYS A 3 2.02 -83.50 0.70
CA LYS A 3 2.94 -83.38 -0.47
C LYS A 3 3.45 -81.91 -0.48
N ARG A 4 4.69 -81.69 -0.95
CA ARG A 4 5.24 -80.50 -1.70
C ARG A 4 5.92 -79.39 -0.88
N ALA A 5 6.96 -78.72 -1.38
CA ALA A 5 7.90 -78.95 -2.48
C ALA A 5 9.06 -77.96 -2.28
N VAL A 6 10.29 -78.43 -2.47
CA VAL A 6 11.51 -77.61 -2.53
C VAL A 6 11.61 -77.03 -3.93
N ILE A 7 11.79 -75.71 -4.05
CA ILE A 7 12.24 -75.06 -5.28
C ILE A 7 13.44 -74.17 -4.92
N SER A 8 14.62 -74.64 -5.31
CA SER A 8 15.84 -73.85 -5.42
C SER A 8 15.81 -73.11 -6.75
N TYR A 9 16.09 -71.80 -6.75
CA TYR A 9 16.66 -71.13 -7.92
C TYR A 9 17.74 -70.15 -7.47
N THR A 10 18.95 -70.50 -7.90
CA THR A 10 20.18 -69.72 -7.95
C THR A 10 19.96 -68.36 -8.63
N LEU A 11 20.33 -67.27 -7.95
CA LEU A 11 20.48 -65.95 -8.59
C LEU A 11 21.98 -65.68 -8.77
N VAL A 12 22.42 -65.74 -10.03
CA VAL A 12 23.76 -65.36 -10.47
C VAL A 12 23.86 -63.84 -10.48
N ALA A 13 24.90 -63.32 -9.84
CA ALA A 13 25.26 -61.91 -9.86
C ALA A 13 25.72 -61.48 -11.26
N ALA A 14 25.05 -60.47 -11.84
CA ALA A 14 25.55 -59.72 -12.98
C ALA A 14 25.70 -58.26 -12.55
N ILE A 15 26.96 -57.83 -12.43
CA ILE A 15 27.37 -56.45 -12.23
C ILE A 15 27.04 -55.68 -13.52
N ILE A 16 26.02 -54.81 -13.48
CA ILE A 16 25.81 -53.79 -14.50
C ILE A 16 26.27 -52.46 -13.91
N VAL A 17 27.46 -52.03 -14.34
CA VAL A 17 27.92 -50.65 -14.21
C VAL A 17 27.02 -49.79 -15.10
N ASN A 18 25.96 -49.23 -14.53
CA ASN A 18 25.22 -48.15 -15.18
C ASN A 18 25.90 -46.83 -14.81
N LEU A 19 26.71 -46.34 -15.75
CA LEU A 19 27.01 -44.93 -15.89
C LEU A 19 25.69 -44.18 -16.07
N VAL A 20 25.06 -43.80 -14.96
CA VAL A 20 24.05 -42.75 -14.99
C VAL A 20 24.83 -41.45 -15.12
N ALA A 21 25.02 -41.03 -16.37
CA ALA A 21 25.27 -39.63 -16.67
C ALA A 21 24.22 -38.82 -15.92
N PHE A 22 24.65 -37.97 -15.00
CA PHE A 22 23.78 -36.96 -14.41
C PHE A 22 23.21 -36.14 -15.57
N ASN A 23 21.97 -36.40 -15.93
CA ASN A 23 21.23 -35.59 -16.88
C ASN A 23 20.93 -34.28 -16.15
N VAL A 24 21.76 -33.26 -16.40
CA VAL A 24 21.66 -31.92 -15.80
C VAL A 24 20.47 -31.11 -16.37
N ASN A 25 19.61 -31.74 -17.17
CA ASN A 25 18.41 -31.12 -17.71
C ASN A 25 17.17 -31.60 -16.95
N ALA A 26 17.04 -31.17 -15.70
CA ALA A 26 15.69 -30.89 -15.19
C ALA A 26 15.23 -29.65 -15.97
N ALA A 27 14.44 -29.88 -17.01
CA ALA A 27 13.94 -28.85 -17.91
C ALA A 27 13.17 -27.79 -17.11
N ALA A 28 13.64 -26.55 -17.17
CA ALA A 28 12.84 -25.40 -16.77
C ALA A 28 11.92 -25.05 -17.96
N GLU A 29 10.63 -25.33 -17.84
CA GLU A 29 9.65 -25.29 -18.92
C GLU A 29 9.44 -23.86 -19.42
N ASN A 30 9.46 -22.87 -18.53
CA ASN A 30 9.16 -21.46 -18.84
C ASN A 30 10.23 -20.74 -19.68
N VAL A 31 11.54 -20.93 -19.43
CA VAL A 31 12.57 -20.46 -20.38
C VAL A 31 12.39 -21.15 -21.73
N ASN A 32 11.93 -22.39 -21.73
CA ASN A 32 11.72 -23.18 -22.93
C ASN A 32 10.46 -22.84 -23.74
N ASN A 33 9.56 -22.02 -23.23
CA ASN A 33 8.44 -21.45 -23.98
C ASN A 33 8.90 -20.73 -25.26
N LYS A 34 8.01 -20.64 -26.25
CA LYS A 34 8.25 -19.86 -27.48
C LYS A 34 8.57 -18.40 -27.13
N CYS A 35 9.42 -17.75 -27.91
CA CYS A 35 9.70 -16.33 -27.73
C CYS A 35 8.44 -15.51 -28.00
N THR A 36 8.12 -14.60 -27.09
CA THR A 36 6.95 -13.73 -27.19
C THR A 36 7.37 -12.27 -27.34
N LEU A 37 6.40 -11.35 -27.42
CA LEU A 37 6.69 -9.92 -27.47
C LEU A 37 7.22 -9.43 -26.12
N VAL A 38 6.57 -9.87 -25.04
CA VAL A 38 6.86 -9.41 -23.68
C VAL A 38 6.66 -10.54 -22.68
N THR A 39 7.61 -10.66 -21.76
CA THR A 39 7.48 -11.50 -20.57
C THR A 39 7.17 -10.62 -19.34
N GLY A 40 6.05 -10.88 -18.69
CA GLY A 40 5.75 -10.34 -17.36
C GLY A 40 6.36 -11.25 -16.29
N ILE A 41 7.12 -10.68 -15.36
CA ILE A 41 7.77 -11.44 -14.29
C ILE A 41 7.33 -10.87 -12.95
N PHE A 42 6.83 -11.72 -12.05
CA PHE A 42 6.35 -11.29 -10.75
C PHE A 42 7.01 -12.05 -9.58
N ALA A 43 7.47 -11.31 -8.59
CA ALA A 43 7.94 -11.85 -7.31
C ALA A 43 6.87 -11.59 -6.23
N ARG A 44 6.28 -12.67 -5.72
CA ARG A 44 5.21 -12.64 -4.71
C ARG A 44 5.70 -12.20 -3.32
N GLY A 45 4.76 -11.80 -2.47
CA GLY A 45 5.01 -11.41 -1.08
C GLY A 45 5.17 -12.60 -0.14
N SER A 46 5.63 -12.32 1.08
CA SER A 46 5.88 -13.34 2.10
C SER A 46 4.62 -14.15 2.44
N GLY A 47 4.77 -15.46 2.51
CA GLY A 47 3.70 -16.41 2.84
C GLY A 47 2.71 -16.69 1.71
N GLN A 48 2.85 -16.05 0.55
CA GLN A 48 2.00 -16.34 -0.61
C GLN A 48 2.45 -17.64 -1.29
N GLU A 49 1.50 -18.43 -1.78
CA GLU A 49 1.78 -19.64 -2.56
C GLU A 49 1.93 -19.30 -4.04
N VAL A 50 2.67 -20.12 -4.77
CA VAL A 50 2.83 -19.96 -6.22
C VAL A 50 1.55 -20.35 -6.96
N GLY A 51 1.22 -19.64 -8.04
CA GLY A 51 0.16 -20.06 -8.96
C GLY A 51 -1.25 -19.84 -8.43
N GLN A 52 -1.42 -19.03 -7.39
CA GLN A 52 -2.73 -18.64 -6.90
C GLN A 52 -3.47 -17.81 -7.96
N ASP A 53 -4.75 -18.09 -8.16
CA ASP A 53 -5.62 -17.30 -9.06
C ASP A 53 -6.18 -16.02 -8.39
N LYS A 54 -5.59 -15.62 -7.26
CA LYS A 54 -5.94 -14.42 -6.48
C LYS A 54 -4.67 -13.74 -5.97
N GLY A 55 -4.78 -12.47 -5.57
CA GLY A 55 -3.66 -11.68 -5.05
C GLY A 55 -2.88 -10.92 -6.13
N GLU A 56 -1.72 -10.39 -5.75
CA GLU A 56 -0.94 -9.42 -6.53
C GLU A 56 -0.40 -10.03 -7.83
N ALA A 57 0.15 -11.24 -7.78
CA ALA A 57 0.67 -11.93 -8.97
C ALA A 57 -0.44 -12.21 -10.00
N ALA A 58 -1.59 -12.68 -9.54
CA ALA A 58 -2.75 -12.95 -10.38
C ALA A 58 -3.33 -11.67 -11.00
N ARG A 59 -3.43 -10.59 -10.22
CA ARG A 59 -3.89 -9.28 -10.71
C ARG A 59 -2.92 -8.74 -11.76
N PHE A 60 -1.62 -8.75 -11.48
CA PHE A 60 -0.58 -8.33 -12.41
C PHE A 60 -0.64 -9.12 -13.73
N ARG A 61 -0.71 -10.45 -13.66
CA ARG A 61 -0.82 -11.35 -14.82
C ARG A 61 -2.06 -11.04 -15.66
N SER A 62 -3.22 -10.96 -15.01
CA SER A 62 -4.50 -10.74 -15.69
C SER A 62 -4.58 -9.36 -16.34
N GLN A 63 -4.09 -8.30 -15.67
CA GLN A 63 -4.06 -6.95 -16.22
C GLN A 63 -3.12 -6.84 -17.42
N LEU A 64 -1.91 -7.42 -17.35
CA LEU A 64 -1.00 -7.43 -18.49
C LEU A 64 -1.61 -8.18 -19.67
N LEU A 65 -2.12 -9.38 -19.43
CA LEU A 65 -2.75 -10.18 -20.49
C LEU A 65 -3.95 -9.47 -21.11
N SER A 66 -4.80 -8.84 -20.30
CA SER A 66 -5.95 -8.07 -20.78
C SER A 66 -5.54 -6.91 -21.68
N ARG A 67 -4.38 -6.31 -21.46
CA ARG A 67 -3.87 -5.20 -22.28
C ARG A 67 -3.18 -5.69 -23.55
N ILE A 68 -2.44 -6.78 -23.46
CA ILE A 68 -1.75 -7.37 -24.61
C ILE A 68 -2.77 -7.96 -25.59
N GLY A 69 -3.90 -8.48 -25.10
CA GLY A 69 -5.04 -8.98 -25.89
C GLY A 69 -4.78 -10.31 -26.62
N ASP A 70 -3.51 -10.68 -26.82
CA ASP A 70 -3.08 -11.87 -27.54
C ASP A 70 -2.17 -12.73 -26.65
N LYS A 71 -2.70 -13.87 -26.20
CA LYS A 71 -1.96 -14.84 -25.36
C LYS A 71 -0.68 -15.35 -26.02
N SER A 72 -0.58 -15.36 -27.35
CA SER A 72 0.63 -15.82 -28.06
C SER A 72 1.79 -14.83 -27.97
N LYS A 73 1.50 -13.57 -27.63
CA LYS A 73 2.48 -12.48 -27.49
C LYS A 73 2.91 -12.22 -26.05
N PHE A 74 2.34 -12.94 -25.08
CA PHE A 74 2.62 -12.76 -23.67
C PHE A 74 3.14 -14.05 -23.05
N ASN A 75 4.29 -13.97 -22.39
CA ASN A 75 4.74 -14.98 -21.46
C ASN A 75 4.65 -14.44 -20.02
N PHE A 76 4.37 -15.31 -19.06
CA PHE A 76 4.33 -14.93 -17.65
C PHE A 76 5.19 -15.87 -16.82
N TYR A 77 6.02 -15.31 -15.94
CA TYR A 77 6.84 -16.06 -15.00
C TYR A 77 6.59 -15.56 -13.58
N GLU A 78 6.22 -16.47 -12.68
CA GLU A 78 6.12 -16.19 -11.26
C GLU A 78 7.31 -16.83 -10.55
N LEU A 79 8.13 -16.03 -9.87
CA LEU A 79 9.30 -16.56 -9.18
C LEU A 79 8.90 -17.65 -8.20
N GLY A 80 9.70 -18.71 -8.14
CA GLY A 80 9.46 -19.90 -7.33
C GLY A 80 8.60 -20.96 -8.02
N SER A 81 8.03 -20.71 -9.19
CA SER A 81 7.31 -21.75 -9.94
C SER A 81 8.24 -22.81 -10.53
N GLU A 82 9.49 -22.45 -10.76
CA GLU A 82 10.53 -23.36 -11.26
C GLU A 82 11.87 -23.05 -10.56
N SER A 83 12.85 -23.92 -10.77
CA SER A 83 14.22 -23.70 -10.29
C SER A 83 15.13 -23.22 -11.42
N TYR A 84 15.85 -22.12 -11.18
CA TYR A 84 16.86 -21.58 -12.10
C TYR A 84 18.20 -21.43 -11.38
N GLY A 85 19.24 -22.05 -11.94
CA GLY A 85 20.58 -22.02 -11.34
C GLY A 85 20.64 -22.67 -9.95
N GLY A 86 19.74 -23.62 -9.67
CA GLY A 86 19.60 -24.26 -8.36
C GLY A 86 18.86 -23.43 -7.31
N ASN A 87 18.27 -22.29 -7.69
CA ASN A 87 17.51 -21.41 -6.81
C ASN A 87 16.03 -21.46 -7.14
N GLN A 88 15.18 -21.43 -6.11
CA GLN A 88 13.72 -21.37 -6.23
C GLN A 88 13.18 -20.54 -5.07
N TYR A 89 12.45 -19.47 -5.37
CA TYR A 89 11.99 -18.45 -4.45
C TYR A 89 10.85 -18.99 -3.56
N PRO A 90 11.11 -19.22 -2.26
CA PRO A 90 10.13 -19.84 -1.39
C PRO A 90 9.09 -18.85 -0.85
N ALA A 91 9.36 -17.54 -0.94
CA ALA A 91 8.53 -16.47 -0.39
C ALA A 91 8.09 -16.74 1.05
N VAL A 92 9.03 -17.01 1.95
CA VAL A 92 8.72 -17.51 3.30
C VAL A 92 7.82 -16.54 4.08
N ASN A 93 6.95 -17.10 4.92
CA ASN A 93 6.10 -16.33 5.82
C ASN A 93 6.95 -15.59 6.87
N VAL A 94 6.52 -14.38 7.25
CA VAL A 94 7.24 -13.47 8.16
C VAL A 94 6.40 -13.02 9.35
N SER A 95 5.33 -13.72 9.71
CA SER A 95 4.53 -13.42 10.91
C SER A 95 5.39 -13.30 12.17
N ASP A 96 6.46 -14.10 12.26
CA ASP A 96 7.47 -14.08 13.33
C ASP A 96 8.49 -12.93 13.26
N LEU A 97 8.57 -12.22 12.12
CA LEU A 97 9.45 -11.06 11.90
C LEU A 97 8.88 -9.80 12.54
N MET A 98 7.57 -9.75 12.75
CA MET A 98 6.87 -8.59 13.34
C MET A 98 6.45 -8.87 14.79
N ASN A 99 6.15 -10.14 15.10
CA ASN A 99 5.75 -10.62 16.44
C ASN A 99 6.88 -11.32 17.22
N GLY A 100 8.15 -11.04 16.91
CA GLY A 100 9.30 -11.79 17.43
C GLY A 100 9.32 -12.01 18.95
N ASN A 101 9.91 -13.12 19.38
CA ASN A 101 10.14 -13.42 20.80
C ASN A 101 11.15 -12.44 21.43
N ALA A 102 11.06 -12.26 22.75
CA ALA A 102 12.09 -11.58 23.52
C ALA A 102 13.43 -12.34 23.38
N ILE A 103 14.49 -11.62 23.02
CA ILE A 103 15.84 -12.17 22.88
C ILE A 103 16.51 -12.16 24.25
N GLY A 104 17.15 -13.27 24.64
CA GLY A 104 18.00 -13.33 25.83
C GLY A 104 19.37 -12.65 25.63
N ALA A 105 20.30 -12.81 26.58
CA ALA A 105 21.63 -12.18 26.51
C ALA A 105 22.55 -12.74 25.40
N LYS A 106 22.21 -13.90 24.83
CA LYS A 106 22.94 -14.57 23.74
C LYS A 106 21.96 -15.13 22.70
N MET A 107 22.35 -15.09 21.44
CA MET A 107 21.62 -15.75 20.37
C MET A 107 22.55 -16.21 19.25
N SER A 108 22.15 -17.25 18.52
CA SER A 108 22.89 -17.65 17.31
C SER A 108 22.42 -16.83 16.12
N GLY A 109 23.37 -16.18 15.44
CA GLY A 109 23.16 -15.56 14.15
C GLY A 109 22.87 -16.57 13.04
N GLY A 110 22.97 -17.89 13.31
CA GLY A 110 22.52 -18.96 12.42
C GLY A 110 21.05 -19.38 12.61
N MET A 111 20.34 -18.86 13.62
CA MET A 111 18.89 -19.08 13.81
C MET A 111 18.09 -17.90 13.22
N LYS A 112 16.99 -18.23 12.51
CA LYS A 112 16.11 -17.32 11.72
C LYS A 112 16.73 -16.67 10.47
N HIS A 113 17.28 -17.49 9.58
CA HIS A 113 17.79 -17.06 8.25
C HIS A 113 16.78 -17.16 7.10
N ASP A 114 15.55 -17.59 7.35
CA ASP A 114 14.66 -18.02 6.26
C ASP A 114 14.24 -16.86 5.35
N TYR A 115 14.03 -15.66 5.92
CA TYR A 115 13.67 -14.47 5.14
C TYR A 115 14.78 -14.05 4.18
N GLY A 116 15.99 -13.77 4.70
CA GLY A 116 17.12 -13.36 3.88
C GLY A 116 17.56 -14.44 2.90
N LYS A 117 17.50 -15.73 3.28
CA LYS A 117 17.72 -16.84 2.34
C LYS A 117 16.68 -16.86 1.23
N SER A 118 15.40 -16.68 1.56
CA SER A 118 14.32 -16.57 0.58
C SER A 118 14.57 -15.43 -0.39
N VAL A 119 14.91 -14.23 0.10
CA VAL A 119 15.25 -13.08 -0.74
C VAL A 119 16.44 -13.38 -1.64
N ASN A 120 17.53 -13.94 -1.09
CA ASN A 120 18.73 -14.27 -1.87
C ASN A 120 18.45 -15.33 -2.95
N GLN A 121 17.65 -16.36 -2.63
CA GLN A 121 17.21 -17.35 -3.62
C GLN A 121 16.37 -16.69 -4.72
N GLY A 122 15.44 -15.80 -4.36
CA GLY A 122 14.65 -15.05 -5.34
C GLY A 122 15.49 -14.16 -6.24
N VAL A 123 16.49 -13.46 -5.68
CA VAL A 123 17.42 -12.61 -6.46
C VAL A 123 18.23 -13.45 -7.44
N ALA A 124 18.78 -14.57 -6.98
CA ALA A 124 19.58 -15.47 -7.80
C ALA A 124 18.73 -16.14 -8.90
N GLU A 125 17.51 -16.58 -8.57
CA GLU A 125 16.57 -17.15 -9.53
C GLU A 125 16.18 -16.12 -10.59
N LEU A 126 15.76 -14.92 -10.22
CA LEU A 126 15.35 -13.87 -11.16
C LEU A 126 16.48 -13.51 -12.12
N ASN A 127 17.70 -13.30 -11.60
CA ASN A 127 18.85 -12.99 -12.44
C ASN A 127 19.17 -14.13 -13.42
N THR A 128 19.10 -15.37 -12.96
CA THR A 128 19.37 -16.55 -13.80
C THR A 128 18.30 -16.74 -14.86
N TYR A 129 17.02 -16.58 -14.48
CA TYR A 129 15.89 -16.64 -15.41
C TYR A 129 16.00 -15.58 -16.50
N LEU A 130 16.21 -14.32 -16.13
CA LEU A 130 16.36 -13.21 -17.07
C LEU A 130 17.52 -13.44 -18.04
N THR A 131 18.67 -13.89 -17.52
CA THR A 131 19.85 -14.20 -18.34
C THR A 131 19.56 -15.31 -19.33
N ALA A 132 18.98 -16.42 -18.87
CA ALA A 132 18.63 -17.56 -19.73
C ALA A 132 17.57 -17.19 -20.77
N ARG A 133 16.53 -16.45 -20.37
CA ARG A 133 15.44 -16.03 -21.25
C ARG A 133 15.90 -15.03 -22.29
N HIS A 134 16.67 -14.01 -21.91
CA HIS A 134 17.22 -13.03 -22.85
C HIS A 134 18.16 -13.68 -23.87
N ARG A 135 19.01 -14.63 -23.43
CA ARG A 135 19.88 -15.39 -24.34
C ARG A 135 19.08 -16.16 -25.39
N LYS A 136 17.95 -16.74 -25.00
CA LYS A 136 17.07 -17.47 -25.91
C LYS A 136 16.24 -16.53 -26.81
N CYS A 137 15.72 -15.46 -26.22
CA CYS A 137 14.75 -14.55 -26.83
C CYS A 137 15.25 -13.09 -26.74
N PRO A 138 16.32 -12.72 -27.49
CA PRO A 138 17.00 -11.43 -27.32
C PRO A 138 16.16 -10.22 -27.73
N LYS A 139 15.05 -10.42 -28.46
CA LYS A 139 14.12 -9.36 -28.87
C LYS A 139 12.98 -9.11 -27.88
N GLU A 140 12.79 -10.02 -26.92
CA GLU A 140 11.67 -9.96 -25.98
C GLU A 140 11.87 -8.85 -24.94
N PHE A 141 10.78 -8.16 -24.61
CA PHE A 141 10.76 -7.14 -23.56
C PHE A 141 10.40 -7.75 -22.20
N PHE A 142 10.80 -7.10 -21.12
CA PHE A 142 10.51 -7.53 -19.75
C PHE A 142 9.74 -6.47 -18.99
N ILE A 143 8.73 -6.90 -18.25
CA ILE A 143 8.01 -6.07 -17.27
C ILE A 143 8.13 -6.78 -15.92
N LEU A 144 8.72 -6.12 -14.94
CA LEU A 144 8.99 -6.69 -13.62
C LEU A 144 7.98 -6.15 -12.60
N GLY A 145 7.49 -7.01 -11.72
CA GLY A 145 6.66 -6.64 -10.59
C GLY A 145 7.10 -7.35 -9.32
N GLY A 146 7.05 -6.66 -8.18
CA GLY A 146 7.33 -7.26 -6.89
C GLY A 146 6.46 -6.65 -5.80
N TYR A 147 5.97 -7.48 -4.89
CA TYR A 147 5.19 -7.08 -3.73
C TYR A 147 5.88 -7.50 -2.43
N SER A 148 5.98 -6.59 -1.45
CA SER A 148 6.53 -6.89 -0.12
C SER A 148 7.95 -7.48 -0.21
N GLN A 149 8.19 -8.68 0.31
CA GLN A 149 9.45 -9.43 0.09
C GLN A 149 9.85 -9.54 -1.38
N GLY A 150 8.89 -9.75 -2.28
CA GLY A 150 9.12 -9.79 -3.72
C GLY A 150 9.56 -8.45 -4.31
N ALA A 151 9.09 -7.32 -3.75
CA ALA A 151 9.58 -6.00 -4.15
C ALA A 151 11.06 -5.83 -3.78
N GLN A 152 11.45 -6.31 -2.60
CA GLN A 152 12.87 -6.36 -2.20
C GLN A 152 13.68 -7.25 -3.14
N VAL A 153 13.18 -8.43 -3.50
CA VAL A 153 13.84 -9.35 -4.46
C VAL A 153 14.07 -8.65 -5.81
N VAL A 154 13.03 -8.04 -6.38
CA VAL A 154 13.15 -7.36 -7.68
C VAL A 154 14.13 -6.20 -7.59
N GLY A 155 13.98 -5.32 -6.60
CA GLY A 155 14.85 -4.16 -6.42
C GLY A 155 16.31 -4.52 -6.15
N GLN A 156 16.59 -5.62 -5.44
CA GLN A 156 17.95 -6.12 -5.21
C GLN A 156 18.56 -6.82 -6.41
N THR A 157 17.74 -7.31 -7.35
CA THR A 157 18.25 -7.94 -8.56
C THR A 157 18.80 -6.91 -9.54
N LEU A 158 18.15 -5.75 -9.66
CA LEU A 158 18.45 -4.73 -10.69
C LEU A 158 19.94 -4.35 -10.80
N PRO A 159 20.70 -4.10 -9.71
CA PRO A 159 22.12 -3.78 -9.82
C PRO A 159 22.98 -4.89 -10.43
N GLY A 160 22.56 -6.15 -10.33
CA GLY A 160 23.30 -7.33 -10.82
C GLY A 160 22.96 -7.74 -12.25
N ILE A 161 21.99 -7.10 -12.89
CA ILE A 161 21.55 -7.41 -14.26
C ILE A 161 22.48 -6.73 -15.29
N SER A 162 22.78 -7.42 -16.39
CA SER A 162 23.58 -6.84 -17.49
C SER A 162 22.85 -5.69 -18.21
N SER A 163 23.61 -4.75 -18.76
CA SER A 163 23.06 -3.60 -19.50
C SER A 163 22.15 -4.02 -20.67
N ASP A 164 22.47 -5.11 -21.38
CA ASP A 164 21.66 -5.64 -22.48
C ASP A 164 20.25 -6.04 -22.02
N ILE A 165 20.15 -6.70 -20.86
CA ILE A 165 18.86 -7.08 -20.27
C ILE A 165 18.14 -5.83 -19.75
N LYS A 166 18.85 -4.91 -19.09
CA LYS A 166 18.27 -3.64 -18.59
C LYS A 166 17.66 -2.80 -19.71
N GLN A 167 18.21 -2.83 -20.91
CA GLN A 167 17.61 -2.17 -22.08
C GLN A 167 16.27 -2.79 -22.48
N LYS A 168 16.09 -4.09 -22.25
CA LYS A 168 14.84 -4.83 -22.52
C LYS A 168 13.81 -4.73 -21.40
N ILE A 169 14.21 -4.33 -20.19
CA ILE A 169 13.27 -3.99 -19.11
C ILE A 169 12.56 -2.68 -19.49
N VAL A 170 11.26 -2.78 -19.69
CA VAL A 170 10.38 -1.65 -20.04
C VAL A 170 9.95 -0.89 -18.80
N PHE A 171 9.58 -1.62 -17.74
CA PHE A 171 9.14 -1.05 -16.48
C PHE A 171 9.28 -2.04 -15.33
N THR A 172 9.63 -1.52 -14.15
CA THR A 172 9.71 -2.25 -12.90
C THR A 172 8.73 -1.65 -11.89
N MET A 173 7.89 -2.48 -11.29
CA MET A 173 6.87 -2.05 -10.33
C MET A 173 7.16 -2.62 -8.95
N LEU A 174 7.34 -1.74 -7.97
CA LEU A 174 7.62 -2.11 -6.58
C LEU A 174 6.46 -1.68 -5.68
N PHE A 175 5.80 -2.65 -5.06
CA PHE A 175 4.64 -2.44 -4.20
C PHE A 175 4.99 -2.81 -2.76
N GLY A 176 4.82 -1.89 -1.81
CA GLY A 176 5.06 -2.19 -0.41
C GLY A 176 6.51 -2.59 -0.10
N ASP A 177 7.50 -2.00 -0.79
CA ASP A 177 8.91 -2.40 -0.68
C ASP A 177 9.45 -2.17 0.76
N PRO A 178 9.84 -3.24 1.49
CA PRO A 178 10.38 -3.11 2.84
C PRO A 178 11.73 -2.40 2.89
N LYS A 179 12.41 -2.28 1.75
CA LYS A 179 13.68 -1.57 1.57
C LYS A 179 13.51 -0.26 0.81
N LEU A 180 12.28 0.26 0.70
CA LEU A 180 11.97 1.55 0.10
C LEU A 180 12.94 2.64 0.58
N TYR A 181 13.31 3.55 -0.32
CA TYR A 181 14.05 4.76 0.02
C TYR A 181 13.54 5.96 -0.79
N LEU A 182 13.08 6.99 -0.07
CA LEU A 182 12.61 8.26 -0.58
C LEU A 182 13.35 9.39 0.16
N PRO A 183 14.52 9.84 -0.32
CA PRO A 183 15.30 10.88 0.35
C PRO A 183 14.52 12.18 0.53
N GLU A 184 13.56 12.46 -0.35
CA GLU A 184 12.70 13.63 -0.27
C GLU A 184 11.74 13.61 0.92
N GLY A 185 11.55 12.47 1.58
CA GLY A 185 10.71 12.29 2.78
C GLY A 185 11.47 12.45 4.10
N GLU A 186 12.81 12.56 4.07
CA GLU A 186 13.62 12.70 5.29
C GLU A 186 13.50 14.12 5.88
N GLY A 187 13.24 14.22 7.20
CA GLY A 187 13.26 15.48 7.96
C GLY A 187 11.97 15.77 8.73
N ILE A 188 11.94 16.90 9.44
CA ILE A 188 10.76 17.34 10.22
C ILE A 188 9.66 17.89 9.30
N LEU A 189 10.07 18.58 8.23
CA LEU A 189 9.19 19.11 7.20
C LEU A 189 9.84 18.84 5.83
N PRO A 190 9.74 17.60 5.35
CA PRO A 190 10.55 17.11 4.24
C PRO A 190 10.21 17.78 2.90
N PRO A 191 11.17 17.86 1.94
CA PRO A 191 10.95 18.43 0.61
C PRO A 191 9.72 17.89 -0.14
N ALA A 192 9.37 16.62 0.08
CA ALA A 192 8.21 15.99 -0.52
C ALA A 192 6.89 16.68 -0.17
N CYS A 193 6.78 17.30 1.02
CA CYS A 193 5.57 18.01 1.43
C CYS A 193 5.32 19.25 0.54
N PHE A 194 6.35 19.71 -0.17
CA PHE A 194 6.31 20.84 -1.09
C PHE A 194 6.48 20.43 -2.56
N LYS A 195 6.37 19.13 -2.88
CA LYS A 195 6.66 18.56 -4.21
C LYS A 195 8.06 18.93 -4.74
N LYS A 196 9.02 19.17 -3.84
CA LYS A 196 10.40 19.50 -4.21
C LYS A 196 11.24 18.22 -4.20
N LYS A 197 12.12 18.10 -5.19
CA LYS A 197 13.12 17.01 -5.29
C LYS A 197 12.50 15.61 -5.26
N LEU A 198 11.28 15.44 -5.79
CA LEU A 198 10.62 14.14 -5.83
C LEU A 198 11.40 13.16 -6.68
N SER A 199 11.55 11.93 -6.18
CA SER A 199 12.20 10.84 -6.90
C SER A 199 11.41 10.47 -8.15
N THR A 200 12.09 10.18 -9.27
CA THR A 200 11.42 9.82 -10.55
C THR A 200 10.61 8.54 -10.48
N TYR A 201 10.94 7.68 -9.51
CA TYR A 201 10.24 6.43 -9.23
C TYR A 201 9.05 6.60 -8.27
N ARG A 202 8.84 7.79 -7.70
CA ARG A 202 7.69 8.06 -6.83
C ARG A 202 6.37 7.97 -7.63
N ARG A 203 5.43 7.14 -7.18
CA ARG A 203 4.05 7.09 -7.68
C ARG A 203 3.10 7.42 -6.54
N GLU A 204 2.18 6.54 -6.19
CA GLU A 204 1.29 6.74 -5.05
C GLU A 204 2.04 6.46 -3.74
N ILE A 205 2.35 7.53 -3.02
CA ILE A 205 2.93 7.47 -1.68
C ILE A 205 1.99 8.22 -0.74
N ALA A 206 1.49 7.53 0.27
CA ALA A 206 0.39 7.98 1.13
C ALA A 206 0.57 9.37 1.74
N ASN A 207 1.81 9.70 2.14
CA ASN A 207 2.13 10.98 2.77
C ASN A 207 3.54 11.45 2.39
N CYS A 208 3.86 12.70 2.71
CA CYS A 208 5.15 13.28 2.37
C CYS A 208 6.31 12.87 3.31
N PHE A 209 6.03 12.20 4.44
CA PHE A 209 7.03 11.79 5.42
C PHE A 209 7.56 10.36 5.22
N VAL A 210 7.09 9.67 4.18
CA VAL A 210 7.61 8.34 3.84
C VAL A 210 9.02 8.48 3.30
N ASP A 211 9.98 7.96 4.05
CA ASP A 211 11.42 8.06 3.81
C ASP A 211 12.09 6.69 3.61
N ASN A 212 11.70 5.70 4.41
CA ASN A 212 12.23 4.35 4.34
C ASN A 212 11.22 3.27 4.74
N GLY A 213 11.39 2.07 4.19
CA GLY A 213 10.65 0.87 4.59
C GLY A 213 11.11 0.28 5.92
N ALA A 214 10.35 -0.69 6.44
CA ALA A 214 10.54 -1.35 7.72
C ALA A 214 11.91 -2.06 7.85
N LEU A 215 12.45 -2.57 6.73
CA LEU A 215 13.76 -3.23 6.69
C LEU A 215 14.93 -2.25 6.45
N GLY A 216 14.65 -0.94 6.54
CA GLY A 216 15.61 0.12 6.31
C GLY A 216 15.85 0.38 4.82
N ALA A 217 16.24 1.61 4.49
CA ALA A 217 16.44 2.04 3.11
C ALA A 217 17.56 1.27 2.39
N ARG A 218 17.29 0.80 1.17
CA ARG A 218 18.32 0.44 0.18
C ARG A 218 18.96 1.75 -0.30
N LYS A 219 20.27 1.95 -0.06
CA LYS A 219 21.01 3.19 -0.41
C LYS A 219 22.24 2.87 -1.29
N PRO A 220 22.36 3.43 -2.52
CA PRO A 220 21.30 4.13 -3.27
C PRO A 220 20.08 3.23 -3.49
N PHE A 221 18.90 3.79 -3.74
CA PHE A 221 17.68 3.00 -3.88
C PHE A 221 17.78 2.03 -5.05
N LEU A 222 18.11 2.57 -6.22
CA LEU A 222 18.38 1.85 -7.46
C LEU A 222 19.46 2.61 -8.23
N PRO A 223 20.15 1.95 -9.19
CA PRO A 223 21.01 2.64 -10.15
C PRO A 223 20.24 3.72 -10.94
N ASP A 224 20.92 4.79 -11.35
CA ASP A 224 20.26 5.94 -11.99
C ASP A 224 19.47 5.60 -13.26
N GLU A 225 19.97 4.66 -14.06
CA GLU A 225 19.29 4.16 -15.26
C GLU A 225 17.98 3.40 -14.96
N ASP A 226 17.90 2.77 -13.78
CA ASP A 226 16.76 2.00 -13.34
C ASP A 226 15.71 2.91 -12.65
N ASN A 227 16.13 4.03 -12.06
CA ASN A 227 15.25 5.02 -11.40
C ASN A 227 14.16 5.56 -12.33
N VAL A 228 14.45 5.76 -13.63
CA VAL A 228 13.48 6.27 -14.61
C VAL A 228 12.56 5.20 -15.19
N LYS A 229 12.93 3.92 -15.00
CA LYS A 229 12.18 2.74 -15.43
C LYS A 229 11.45 2.05 -14.28
N THR A 230 11.43 2.67 -13.10
CA THR A 230 10.80 2.09 -11.91
C THR A 230 9.63 2.96 -11.45
N GLY A 231 8.57 2.32 -10.97
CA GLY A 231 7.52 2.92 -10.17
C GLY A 231 7.47 2.29 -8.78
N LEU A 232 7.23 3.11 -7.77
CA LEU A 232 7.19 2.74 -6.36
C LEU A 232 5.89 3.22 -5.74
N TRP A 233 5.15 2.28 -5.14
CA TRP A 233 3.88 2.52 -4.45
C TRP A 233 3.98 2.11 -2.98
N CYS A 234 3.47 2.98 -2.11
CA CYS A 234 3.39 2.78 -0.67
C CYS A 234 2.07 3.36 -0.16
N LEU A 235 1.06 2.48 -0.03
CA LEU A 235 -0.29 2.85 0.38
C LEU A 235 -0.33 3.31 1.84
N GLY A 236 -1.34 4.10 2.22
CA GLY A 236 -1.51 4.52 3.62
C GLY A 236 -1.79 3.33 4.52
N HIS A 237 -1.37 3.39 5.79
CA HIS A 237 -1.50 2.28 6.74
C HIS A 237 -0.66 1.05 6.36
N ASP A 238 0.50 1.26 5.73
CA ASP A 238 1.45 0.21 5.37
C ASP A 238 2.79 0.44 6.10
N TYR A 239 2.95 -0.22 7.24
CA TYR A 239 4.20 -0.23 7.99
C TYR A 239 5.38 -0.80 7.18
N VAL A 240 5.15 -1.78 6.31
CA VAL A 240 6.21 -2.49 5.60
C VAL A 240 6.98 -1.52 4.71
N CYS A 241 6.30 -0.68 3.93
CA CYS A 241 6.96 0.36 3.15
C CYS A 241 7.16 1.69 3.89
N GLY A 242 6.63 1.80 5.12
CA GLY A 242 6.92 2.90 6.04
C GLY A 242 5.96 4.09 5.96
N SER A 243 4.79 3.94 5.33
CA SER A 243 3.74 4.97 5.38
C SER A 243 3.09 5.07 6.75
N SER A 244 3.09 3.96 7.50
CA SER A 244 2.84 3.93 8.94
C SER A 244 4.13 3.63 9.69
N LYS A 245 4.27 4.19 10.89
CA LYS A 245 5.38 3.87 11.81
C LYS A 245 4.93 2.96 12.96
N PHE A 246 3.65 2.56 13.00
CA PHE A 246 3.16 1.57 13.95
C PHE A 246 3.36 0.16 13.40
N ALA A 247 4.09 -0.69 14.12
CA ALA A 247 4.45 -2.03 13.63
C ALA A 247 3.24 -2.94 13.34
N TRP A 248 2.08 -2.67 13.94
CA TRP A 248 0.85 -3.44 13.74
C TRP A 248 -0.04 -2.88 12.60
N ASP A 249 0.26 -1.69 12.09
CA ASP A 249 -0.58 -1.01 11.10
C ASP A 249 -0.18 -1.43 9.68
N THR A 250 -0.84 -2.49 9.20
CA THR A 250 -0.60 -3.11 7.89
C THR A 250 -1.85 -3.13 7.01
N ASP A 251 -2.89 -2.38 7.35
CA ASP A 251 -4.18 -2.36 6.64
C ASP A 251 -4.03 -1.96 5.16
N GLY A 252 -3.04 -1.13 4.84
CA GLY A 252 -2.69 -0.76 3.47
C GLY A 252 -1.91 -1.83 2.73
N HIS A 253 -1.13 -2.65 3.44
CA HIS A 253 -0.17 -3.57 2.85
C HIS A 253 -0.83 -4.62 1.95
N GLY A 254 -2.01 -5.12 2.32
CA GLY A 254 -2.74 -6.12 1.54
C GLY A 254 -3.65 -5.57 0.43
N LYS A 255 -3.54 -4.29 0.04
CA LYS A 255 -4.50 -3.61 -0.85
C LYS A 255 -3.97 -3.27 -2.24
N TYR A 256 -2.74 -3.67 -2.58
CA TYR A 256 -2.14 -3.35 -3.89
C TYR A 256 -2.86 -4.01 -5.08
N ALA A 257 -3.48 -5.17 -4.86
CA ALA A 257 -4.23 -5.92 -5.87
C ALA A 257 -5.71 -5.49 -6.01
N ASN A 258 -6.16 -4.49 -5.26
CA ASN A 258 -7.53 -3.98 -5.35
C ASN A 258 -7.82 -3.47 -6.77
N THR A 259 -9.08 -3.58 -7.19
CA THR A 259 -9.54 -3.04 -8.47
C THR A 259 -9.29 -1.52 -8.54
N ASN A 260 -8.73 -1.05 -9.65
CA ASN A 260 -8.24 0.32 -9.85
C ASN A 260 -7.15 0.76 -8.86
N GLY A 261 -6.51 -0.21 -8.20
CA GLY A 261 -5.43 0.01 -7.27
C GLY A 261 -4.07 0.15 -7.97
N PRO A 262 -3.00 0.20 -7.16
CA PRO A 262 -1.62 0.39 -7.62
C PRO A 262 -1.17 -0.54 -8.76
N ILE A 263 -1.56 -1.82 -8.75
CA ILE A 263 -1.16 -2.77 -9.80
C ILE A 263 -1.77 -2.39 -11.15
N ASP A 264 -3.02 -1.96 -11.19
CA ASP A 264 -3.69 -1.56 -12.43
C ASP A 264 -3.04 -0.30 -13.02
N ASP A 265 -2.68 0.66 -12.17
CA ASP A 265 -1.96 1.88 -12.55
C ASP A 265 -0.56 1.56 -13.09
N GLY A 266 0.18 0.68 -12.40
CA GLY A 266 1.51 0.27 -12.82
C GLY A 266 1.51 -0.48 -14.15
N VAL A 267 0.54 -1.37 -14.34
CA VAL A 267 0.38 -2.13 -15.59
C VAL A 267 -0.09 -1.23 -16.74
N PHE A 268 -0.91 -0.21 -16.47
CA PHE A 268 -1.25 0.83 -17.44
C PHE A 268 -0.01 1.60 -17.90
N GLU A 269 0.83 2.06 -16.97
CA GLU A 269 2.09 2.73 -17.31
C GLU A 269 3.02 1.81 -18.10
N ALA A 270 3.11 0.54 -17.71
CA ALA A 270 3.90 -0.46 -18.42
C ALA A 270 3.43 -0.65 -19.87
N ALA A 271 2.12 -0.62 -20.13
CA ALA A 271 1.56 -0.71 -21.47
C ALA A 271 1.93 0.51 -22.35
N ILE A 272 1.83 1.73 -21.81
CA ILE A 272 2.27 2.95 -22.52
C ILE A 272 3.75 2.87 -22.86
N ARG A 273 4.58 2.47 -21.88
CA ARG A 273 6.03 2.34 -22.07
C ARG A 273 6.37 1.23 -23.07
N LEU A 274 5.61 0.14 -23.07
CA LEU A 274 5.79 -0.95 -24.03
C LEU A 274 5.44 -0.49 -25.44
N ASN A 275 4.32 0.22 -25.65
CA ASN A 275 3.97 0.82 -26.95
C ASN A 275 5.10 1.73 -27.48
N LYS A 276 5.67 2.55 -26.60
CA LYS A 276 6.83 3.38 -26.96
C LYS A 276 8.07 2.55 -27.31
N ALA A 277 8.34 1.46 -26.58
CA ALA A 277 9.50 0.61 -26.79
C ALA A 277 9.41 -0.23 -28.09
N ILE A 278 8.20 -0.67 -28.47
CA ILE A 278 7.97 -1.42 -29.72
C ILE A 278 7.91 -0.51 -30.96
N GLN A 279 7.97 0.83 -30.78
CA GLN A 279 7.81 1.83 -31.84
C GLN A 279 6.50 1.65 -32.63
N SER A 280 5.41 1.26 -31.97
CA SER A 280 4.12 1.10 -32.64
C SER A 280 3.60 2.48 -33.08
N THR A 281 3.63 2.73 -34.39
CA THR A 281 2.84 3.81 -34.97
C THR A 281 1.36 3.39 -34.98
N PRO A 282 0.41 4.34 -34.88
CA PRO A 282 -1.03 4.06 -34.82
C PRO A 282 -1.64 3.34 -36.04
N GLN A 283 -0.85 2.92 -37.02
CA GLN A 283 -1.36 2.31 -38.26
C GLN A 283 -0.93 0.87 -38.55
N ASP A 284 0.12 0.29 -37.95
CA ASP A 284 0.54 -1.09 -38.32
C ASP A 284 1.20 -1.93 -37.19
N GLY A 285 1.12 -1.52 -35.91
CA GLY A 285 1.68 -2.28 -34.77
C GLY A 285 0.65 -3.10 -33.97
N PRO A 286 1.06 -4.16 -33.23
CA PRO A 286 0.14 -4.84 -32.32
C PRO A 286 -0.43 -3.85 -31.30
N ILE A 287 -1.76 -3.74 -31.23
CA ILE A 287 -2.46 -2.78 -30.37
C ILE A 287 -2.36 -3.28 -28.92
N ILE A 288 -1.28 -2.97 -28.20
CA ILE A 288 -1.30 -3.08 -26.74
C ILE A 288 -2.28 -2.01 -26.27
N ASN A 289 -3.33 -2.43 -25.57
CA ASN A 289 -4.35 -1.53 -25.06
C ASN A 289 -3.75 -0.67 -23.94
N ASP A 290 -3.41 0.56 -24.29
CA ASP A 290 -2.96 1.63 -23.41
C ASP A 290 -4.12 2.56 -23.00
N LYS A 291 -5.38 2.18 -23.25
CA LYS A 291 -6.54 2.88 -22.68
C LYS A 291 -6.82 2.35 -21.28
N ARG A 292 -7.27 3.21 -20.37
CA ARG A 292 -7.71 2.77 -19.04
C ARG A 292 -9.02 1.98 -19.15
N SER A 293 -9.15 0.91 -18.39
CA SER A 293 -10.37 0.09 -18.36
C SER A 293 -11.50 0.82 -17.65
N ASN A 294 -12.72 0.66 -18.16
CA ASN A 294 -13.89 1.40 -17.73
C ASN A 294 -14.53 0.79 -16.47
N ASN A 295 -13.90 1.01 -15.31
CA ASN A 295 -14.43 0.63 -14.02
C ASN A 295 -14.23 1.81 -13.05
N ASN A 296 -14.84 2.98 -13.27
CA ASN A 296 -14.60 4.22 -12.47
C ASN A 296 -15.20 4.18 -11.04
N MET A 297 -15.19 2.99 -10.47
CA MET A 297 -15.65 2.64 -9.14
C MET A 297 -14.49 2.89 -8.19
N GLY A 298 -14.81 3.26 -6.95
CA GLY A 298 -13.79 3.56 -5.95
C GLY A 298 -12.93 2.33 -5.66
N THR A 299 -11.85 2.47 -4.91
CA THR A 299 -10.93 1.37 -4.59
C THR A 299 -11.61 0.19 -3.90
N THR A 300 -12.80 0.41 -3.35
CA THR A 300 -13.63 -0.60 -2.68
C THR A 300 -15.00 -0.83 -3.35
N GLY A 301 -15.25 -0.25 -4.52
CA GLY A 301 -16.49 -0.41 -5.29
C GLY A 301 -17.37 0.84 -5.31
N THR A 302 -18.68 0.64 -5.32
CA THR A 302 -19.67 1.71 -5.46
C THR A 302 -20.83 1.52 -4.50
N ASP A 303 -21.16 2.55 -3.73
CA ASP A 303 -22.34 2.65 -2.89
C ASP A 303 -23.33 3.61 -3.54
N VAL A 304 -24.54 3.13 -3.85
CA VAL A 304 -25.64 3.97 -4.35
C VAL A 304 -26.82 3.87 -3.41
N VAL A 305 -27.28 5.00 -2.90
CA VAL A 305 -28.51 5.07 -2.10
C VAL A 305 -29.61 5.69 -2.94
N PHE A 306 -30.73 4.98 -3.10
CA PHE A 306 -31.94 5.56 -3.65
C PHE A 306 -32.68 6.28 -2.53
N VAL A 307 -32.89 7.58 -2.69
CA VAL A 307 -33.69 8.42 -1.78
C VAL A 307 -34.96 8.78 -2.55
N LEU A 308 -36.08 8.23 -2.10
CA LEU A 308 -37.33 8.29 -2.83
C LEU A 308 -38.33 9.18 -2.12
N ASP A 309 -38.84 10.15 -2.84
CA ASP A 309 -40.08 10.81 -2.52
C ASP A 309 -41.24 9.81 -2.62
N THR A 310 -42.06 9.79 -1.58
CA THR A 310 -43.22 8.91 -1.45
C THR A 310 -44.50 9.67 -1.08
N THR A 311 -44.55 10.97 -1.37
CA THR A 311 -45.79 11.76 -1.27
C THR A 311 -46.80 11.33 -2.34
N GLY A 312 -48.06 11.77 -2.19
CA GLY A 312 -49.15 11.37 -3.08
C GLY A 312 -48.93 11.72 -4.56
N SER A 313 -48.20 12.80 -4.87
CA SER A 313 -47.91 13.25 -6.24
C SER A 313 -47.00 12.28 -6.99
N MET A 314 -46.16 11.54 -6.27
CA MET A 314 -45.24 10.54 -6.82
C MET A 314 -45.90 9.27 -7.39
N ARG A 315 -47.23 9.16 -7.31
CA ARG A 315 -47.99 7.99 -7.79
C ARG A 315 -47.70 7.56 -9.24
N PRO A 316 -47.51 8.44 -10.23
CA PRO A 316 -47.22 8.01 -11.60
C PRO A 316 -45.74 7.63 -11.82
N TYR A 317 -44.86 8.01 -10.88
CA TYR A 317 -43.42 7.76 -10.92
C TYR A 317 -43.00 6.48 -10.20
N ILE A 318 -43.68 6.14 -9.11
CA ILE A 318 -43.22 5.12 -8.16
C ILE A 318 -43.11 3.72 -8.78
N ASP A 319 -44.04 3.31 -9.65
CA ASP A 319 -44.01 1.97 -10.26
C ASP A 319 -42.85 1.82 -11.26
N GLN A 320 -42.51 2.89 -11.98
CA GLN A 320 -41.37 2.92 -12.88
C GLN A 320 -40.05 2.87 -12.11
N MET A 321 -39.97 3.58 -10.99
CA MET A 321 -38.84 3.50 -10.07
C MET A 321 -38.67 2.09 -9.49
N LYS A 322 -39.75 1.47 -9.00
CA LYS A 322 -39.73 0.09 -8.51
C LYS A 322 -39.22 -0.87 -9.58
N THR A 323 -39.70 -0.70 -10.83
CA THR A 323 -39.27 -1.48 -11.99
C THR A 323 -37.78 -1.28 -12.29
N PHE A 324 -37.31 -0.04 -12.28
CA PHE A 324 -35.90 0.30 -12.47
C PHE A 324 -35.02 -0.38 -11.41
N ILE A 325 -35.32 -0.17 -10.13
CA ILE A 325 -34.52 -0.73 -9.04
C ILE A 325 -34.46 -2.26 -9.12
N ARG A 326 -35.57 -2.94 -9.43
CA ARG A 326 -35.58 -4.39 -9.69
C ARG A 326 -34.65 -4.79 -10.83
N ASN A 327 -34.80 -4.16 -11.99
CA ASN A 327 -34.04 -4.51 -13.19
C ASN A 327 -32.53 -4.23 -13.03
N TYR A 328 -32.16 -3.25 -12.21
CA TYR A 328 -30.76 -2.86 -11.99
C TYR A 328 -30.12 -3.51 -10.78
N SER A 329 -30.90 -4.05 -9.83
CA SER A 329 -30.39 -4.74 -8.64
C SER A 329 -29.36 -5.84 -8.96
N SER A 330 -29.58 -6.59 -10.04
CA SER A 330 -28.65 -7.61 -10.55
C SER A 330 -27.38 -7.00 -11.16
N LYS A 331 -27.48 -5.88 -11.88
CA LYS A 331 -26.35 -5.17 -12.50
C LYS A 331 -25.45 -4.47 -11.49
N ILE A 332 -25.99 -4.05 -10.35
CA ILE A 332 -25.23 -3.44 -9.25
C ILE A 332 -24.19 -4.43 -8.71
N LYS A 333 -24.53 -5.72 -8.63
CA LYS A 333 -23.61 -6.78 -8.23
C LYS A 333 -22.44 -6.95 -9.20
N GLU A 334 -22.69 -6.85 -10.51
CA GLU A 334 -21.66 -6.91 -11.56
C GLU A 334 -20.67 -5.74 -11.49
N MET A 335 -21.06 -4.66 -10.81
CA MET A 335 -20.25 -3.47 -10.58
C MET A 335 -19.58 -3.45 -9.20
N ASN A 336 -19.48 -4.58 -8.49
CA ASN A 336 -19.01 -4.60 -7.09
C ASN A 336 -19.73 -3.51 -6.25
N GLY A 337 -21.02 -3.32 -6.53
CA GLY A 337 -21.84 -2.24 -5.99
C GLY A 337 -22.67 -2.71 -4.80
N ARG A 338 -22.95 -1.78 -3.90
CA ARG A 338 -23.92 -1.93 -2.81
C ARG A 338 -25.02 -0.90 -2.98
N VAL A 339 -26.23 -1.30 -2.66
CA VAL A 339 -27.39 -0.41 -2.72
C VAL A 339 -28.13 -0.34 -1.41
N GLY A 340 -28.63 0.86 -1.11
CA GLY A 340 -29.48 1.14 0.03
C GLY A 340 -30.72 1.92 -0.41
N LEU A 341 -31.71 1.98 0.49
CA LEU A 341 -33.01 2.59 0.21
C LEU A 341 -33.47 3.46 1.39
N VAL A 342 -33.73 4.73 1.10
CA VAL A 342 -34.39 5.70 1.98
C VAL A 342 -35.66 6.17 1.30
N VAL A 343 -36.72 6.34 2.07
CA VAL A 343 -37.95 6.99 1.62
C VAL A 343 -38.21 8.22 2.47
N TYR A 344 -38.87 9.21 1.90
CA TYR A 344 -39.25 10.42 2.61
C TYR A 344 -40.61 10.94 2.16
N ARG A 345 -41.21 11.77 3.00
CA ARG A 345 -42.46 12.52 2.74
C ARG A 345 -42.31 13.93 3.34
N ASP A 346 -43.42 14.65 3.48
CA ASP A 346 -43.41 16.03 3.93
C ASP A 346 -43.38 16.16 5.47
N ALA A 347 -43.05 17.35 5.95
CA ALA A 347 -43.05 17.68 7.37
C ALA A 347 -44.47 17.56 7.95
N GLY A 348 -44.62 16.70 8.96
CA GLY A 348 -45.92 16.46 9.62
C GLY A 348 -46.67 15.22 9.13
N ASP A 349 -46.16 14.53 8.11
CA ASP A 349 -46.66 13.21 7.71
C ASP A 349 -46.33 12.12 8.74
N GLU A 350 -46.91 10.92 8.56
CA GLU A 350 -46.65 9.72 9.39
C GLU A 350 -45.15 9.44 9.57
N TYR A 351 -44.35 9.83 8.58
CA TYR A 351 -42.91 9.93 8.68
C TYR A 351 -42.35 10.96 7.72
N THR A 352 -41.22 11.53 8.10
CA THR A 352 -40.51 12.53 7.31
C THR A 352 -39.42 11.89 6.46
N ALA A 353 -38.53 11.09 7.03
CA ALA A 353 -37.57 10.25 6.29
C ALA A 353 -37.23 8.98 7.07
N LYS A 354 -37.07 7.85 6.37
CA LYS A 354 -36.77 6.54 6.97
C LYS A 354 -35.82 5.73 6.09
N LYS A 355 -34.74 5.19 6.68
CA LYS A 355 -33.95 4.11 6.07
C LYS A 355 -34.77 2.81 6.08
N LEU A 356 -35.07 2.28 4.89
CA LEU A 356 -35.77 0.99 4.76
C LEU A 356 -34.81 -0.18 4.60
N SER A 357 -33.70 0.02 3.88
CA SER A 357 -32.68 -0.99 3.62
C SER A 357 -31.29 -0.35 3.61
N ASP A 358 -30.32 -1.00 4.26
CA ASP A 358 -28.94 -0.52 4.34
C ASP A 358 -28.13 -0.89 3.09
N LEU A 359 -26.91 -0.36 2.95
CA LEU A 359 -26.01 -0.65 1.83
C LEU A 359 -25.58 -2.12 1.82
N GLN A 360 -26.10 -2.90 0.87
CA GLN A 360 -25.81 -4.33 0.71
C GLN A 360 -25.57 -4.69 -0.76
N SER A 361 -24.71 -5.69 -0.99
CA SER A 361 -24.48 -6.26 -2.34
C SER A 361 -25.52 -7.32 -2.72
N ASP A 362 -26.15 -7.95 -1.73
CA ASP A 362 -27.34 -8.78 -1.91
C ASP A 362 -28.57 -7.88 -1.80
N THR A 363 -29.36 -7.84 -2.87
CA THR A 363 -30.48 -6.91 -2.99
C THR A 363 -31.79 -7.49 -2.47
N THR A 364 -31.79 -8.68 -1.88
CA THR A 364 -33.01 -9.37 -1.44
C THR A 364 -33.82 -8.54 -0.42
N ASP A 365 -33.16 -7.97 0.59
CA ASP A 365 -33.81 -7.08 1.58
C ASP A 365 -34.36 -5.82 0.89
N LEU A 366 -33.53 -5.15 0.10
CA LEU A 366 -33.90 -3.97 -0.66
C LEU A 366 -35.13 -4.19 -1.53
N LEU A 367 -35.20 -5.29 -2.27
CA LEU A 367 -36.35 -5.62 -3.13
C LEU A 367 -37.62 -5.89 -2.30
N THR A 368 -37.49 -6.57 -1.16
CA THR A 368 -38.61 -6.82 -0.24
C THR A 368 -39.16 -5.53 0.35
N LYS A 369 -38.28 -4.59 0.73
CA LYS A 369 -38.68 -3.28 1.25
C LYS A 369 -39.28 -2.39 0.18
N LEU A 370 -38.73 -2.43 -1.04
CA LEU A 370 -39.25 -1.72 -2.20
C LEU A 370 -40.70 -2.10 -2.53
N ASP A 371 -41.05 -3.38 -2.38
CA ASP A 371 -42.44 -3.86 -2.54
C ASP A 371 -43.42 -3.22 -1.56
N SER A 372 -42.97 -2.96 -0.33
CA SER A 372 -43.80 -2.39 0.74
C SER A 372 -44.07 -0.88 0.63
N ILE A 373 -43.40 -0.19 -0.30
CA ILE A 373 -43.55 1.27 -0.43
C ILE A 373 -44.95 1.60 -0.99
N SER A 374 -45.65 2.48 -0.28
CA SER A 374 -46.86 3.16 -0.76
C SER A 374 -46.64 4.67 -0.80
N VAL A 375 -47.25 5.31 -1.80
CA VAL A 375 -47.33 6.76 -1.87
C VAL A 375 -48.53 7.24 -1.05
N ASP A 376 -48.29 8.20 -0.16
CA ASP A 376 -49.32 8.80 0.69
C ASP A 376 -48.77 10.09 1.32
N GLY A 377 -49.64 10.89 1.96
CA GLY A 377 -49.24 12.15 2.57
C GLY A 377 -48.91 13.24 1.56
N GLY A 378 -48.13 14.22 2.01
CA GLY A 378 -47.92 15.51 1.34
C GLY A 378 -48.92 16.58 1.79
N GLY A 379 -48.76 17.80 1.28
CA GLY A 379 -49.67 18.89 1.63
C GLY A 379 -49.32 20.18 0.91
N ASP A 380 -48.23 20.84 1.33
CA ASP A 380 -47.63 21.93 0.58
C ASP A 380 -46.40 21.45 -0.20
N THR A 381 -46.06 22.19 -1.25
CA THR A 381 -44.72 22.11 -1.83
C THR A 381 -43.97 23.33 -1.34
N PRO A 382 -42.65 23.28 -1.07
CA PRO A 382 -41.70 22.15 -1.18
C PRO A 382 -41.80 21.01 -0.14
N GLU A 383 -40.97 19.94 -0.26
CA GLU A 383 -40.92 18.79 0.67
C GLU A 383 -39.57 18.67 1.45
N ALA A 384 -39.39 17.58 2.23
CA ALA A 384 -38.25 17.34 3.14
C ALA A 384 -37.02 16.63 2.52
N ALA A 385 -36.65 16.99 1.28
CA ALA A 385 -35.58 16.28 0.55
C ALA A 385 -34.17 16.48 1.14
N LEU A 386 -33.90 17.61 1.82
CA LEU A 386 -32.61 17.85 2.47
C LEU A 386 -32.47 16.98 3.71
N HIS A 387 -33.52 16.90 4.54
CA HIS A 387 -33.59 15.99 5.67
C HIS A 387 -33.40 14.53 5.22
N ALA A 388 -34.07 14.10 4.15
CA ALA A 388 -33.91 12.76 3.60
C ALA A 388 -32.47 12.45 3.15
N SER A 389 -31.81 13.43 2.54
CA SER A 389 -30.40 13.32 2.16
C SER A 389 -29.49 13.19 3.38
N MET A 390 -29.77 13.93 4.46
CA MET A 390 -29.04 13.80 5.73
C MET A 390 -29.25 12.44 6.39
N VAL A 391 -30.47 11.90 6.39
CA VAL A 391 -30.76 10.54 6.87
C VAL A 391 -29.95 9.51 6.09
N ALA A 392 -29.92 9.60 4.76
CA ALA A 392 -29.09 8.72 3.92
C ALA A 392 -27.60 8.83 4.26
N MET A 393 -27.08 10.04 4.43
CA MET A 393 -25.66 10.26 4.76
C MET A 393 -25.29 9.80 6.17
N ASN A 394 -26.20 9.90 7.13
CA ASN A 394 -25.93 9.61 8.54
C ASN A 394 -26.16 8.14 8.93
N GLU A 395 -27.18 7.49 8.36
CA GLU A 395 -27.61 6.17 8.81
C GLU A 395 -27.05 5.01 7.97
N MET A 396 -26.60 5.28 6.74
CA MET A 396 -26.08 4.24 5.84
C MET A 396 -24.65 3.85 6.20
N LYS A 397 -24.33 2.56 6.03
CA LYS A 397 -22.99 2.02 6.29
C LYS A 397 -22.06 2.19 5.08
N TRP A 398 -21.76 3.44 4.74
CA TRP A 398 -20.86 3.81 3.66
C TRP A 398 -19.48 3.15 3.79
N GLN A 399 -18.94 2.65 2.68
CA GLN A 399 -17.64 2.00 2.65
C GLN A 399 -16.56 3.02 2.29
N LYS A 400 -15.50 3.07 3.11
CA LYS A 400 -14.35 3.93 2.86
C LYS A 400 -13.73 3.60 1.49
N GLY A 401 -13.42 4.62 0.71
CA GLY A 401 -12.84 4.48 -0.63
C GLY A 401 -13.83 4.04 -1.72
N ALA A 402 -15.11 3.83 -1.40
CA ALA A 402 -16.13 3.54 -2.40
C ALA A 402 -16.52 4.83 -3.12
N THR A 403 -16.96 4.69 -4.37
CA THR A 403 -17.80 5.70 -5.01
C THR A 403 -19.06 5.84 -4.20
N LYS A 404 -19.45 7.04 -3.77
CA LYS A 404 -20.69 7.20 -3.01
C LYS A 404 -21.63 8.15 -3.72
N ALA A 405 -22.86 7.71 -3.93
CA ALA A 405 -23.87 8.52 -4.61
C ALA A 405 -25.24 8.35 -3.95
N ILE A 406 -25.98 9.45 -3.92
CA ILE A 406 -27.43 9.47 -3.67
C ILE A 406 -28.11 9.73 -5.01
N ILE A 407 -29.06 8.88 -5.38
CA ILE A 407 -30.03 9.17 -6.46
C ILE A 407 -31.31 9.60 -5.76
N LEU A 408 -31.61 10.89 -5.83
CA LEU A 408 -32.78 11.51 -5.21
C LEU A 408 -33.87 11.66 -6.27
N LEU A 409 -34.97 10.92 -6.17
CA LEU A 409 -36.12 11.05 -7.07
C LEU A 409 -37.25 11.82 -6.39
N THR A 410 -37.75 12.87 -7.03
CA THR A 410 -38.88 13.68 -6.55
C THR A 410 -39.50 14.47 -7.70
N ASP A 411 -40.78 14.80 -7.57
CA ASP A 411 -41.53 15.71 -8.43
C ASP A 411 -41.79 17.09 -7.78
N ALA A 412 -41.17 17.36 -6.62
CA ALA A 412 -41.30 18.59 -5.85
C ALA A 412 -39.95 19.27 -5.59
N GLY A 413 -39.98 20.52 -5.12
CA GLY A 413 -38.80 21.22 -4.59
C GLY A 413 -38.47 20.78 -3.16
N TYR A 414 -37.46 21.41 -2.54
CA TYR A 414 -37.14 21.24 -1.12
C TYR A 414 -37.22 22.54 -0.30
N HIS A 415 -37.36 22.40 1.02
CA HIS A 415 -37.26 23.51 1.97
C HIS A 415 -35.81 23.85 2.32
N GLU A 416 -35.49 25.15 2.41
CA GLU A 416 -34.18 25.69 2.80
C GLU A 416 -34.36 26.84 3.80
N PRO A 417 -34.08 26.65 5.11
CA PRO A 417 -33.73 25.37 5.76
C PRO A 417 -34.90 24.38 5.75
N ASP A 418 -34.58 23.09 5.87
CA ASP A 418 -35.55 22.00 5.96
C ASP A 418 -36.44 22.17 7.21
N ARG A 419 -37.74 21.95 7.07
CA ARG A 419 -38.71 22.15 8.16
C ARG A 419 -38.63 21.08 9.25
N VAL A 420 -38.02 19.93 8.97
CA VAL A 420 -37.97 18.80 9.91
C VAL A 420 -36.83 18.96 10.91
N ASP A 421 -35.62 19.25 10.42
CA ASP A 421 -34.40 19.27 11.24
C ASP A 421 -33.54 20.52 11.05
N GLY A 422 -33.98 21.49 10.24
CA GLY A 422 -33.23 22.71 9.95
C GLY A 422 -32.05 22.52 9.01
N SER A 423 -31.93 21.37 8.34
CA SER A 423 -30.84 21.10 7.40
C SER A 423 -30.84 22.11 6.26
N THR A 424 -29.65 22.57 5.89
CA THR A 424 -29.42 23.49 4.78
C THR A 424 -28.63 22.78 3.69
N VAL A 425 -28.64 23.30 2.45
CA VAL A 425 -27.78 22.85 1.36
C VAL A 425 -26.31 22.85 1.82
N ALA A 426 -25.91 23.88 2.58
CA ALA A 426 -24.56 23.97 3.14
C ALA A 426 -24.27 22.85 4.15
N ALA A 427 -25.23 22.48 4.99
CA ALA A 427 -25.09 21.36 5.93
C ALA A 427 -24.99 20.01 5.19
N VAL A 428 -25.80 19.80 4.15
CA VAL A 428 -25.74 18.59 3.29
C VAL A 428 -24.40 18.51 2.56
N ALA A 429 -23.94 19.62 1.99
CA ALA A 429 -22.65 19.69 1.32
C ALA A 429 -21.49 19.39 2.27
N LYS A 430 -21.47 20.03 3.45
CA LYS A 430 -20.47 19.75 4.49
C LYS A 430 -20.48 18.28 4.90
N ARG A 431 -21.66 17.72 5.16
CA ARG A 431 -21.79 16.32 5.58
C ARG A 431 -21.32 15.36 4.50
N SER A 432 -21.64 15.65 3.24
CA SER A 432 -21.11 14.90 2.09
C SER A 432 -19.59 14.83 2.15
N LEU A 433 -18.89 15.93 2.38
CA LEU A 433 -17.42 15.95 2.44
C LEU A 433 -16.85 15.11 3.59
N GLU A 434 -17.49 15.13 4.76
CA GLU A 434 -17.05 14.37 5.94
C GLU A 434 -17.08 12.85 5.73
N ILE A 435 -17.91 12.34 4.82
CA ILE A 435 -18.11 10.91 4.57
C ILE A 435 -17.36 10.38 3.32
N ASP A 436 -16.35 11.13 2.84
CA ASP A 436 -15.58 10.84 1.62
C ASP A 436 -16.49 10.82 0.38
N PRO A 437 -16.57 11.94 -0.36
CA PRO A 437 -17.81 12.62 -0.71
C PRO A 437 -18.95 11.76 -1.26
N VAL A 438 -20.16 11.98 -0.72
CA VAL A 438 -21.42 11.48 -1.32
C VAL A 438 -21.93 12.49 -2.34
N ASN A 439 -21.95 12.11 -3.62
CA ASN A 439 -22.46 12.96 -4.68
C ASN A 439 -23.99 12.80 -4.81
N VAL A 440 -24.75 13.89 -4.77
CA VAL A 440 -26.21 13.84 -4.92
C VAL A 440 -26.60 14.06 -6.38
N TYR A 441 -27.39 13.14 -6.94
CA TYR A 441 -27.95 13.18 -8.28
C TYR A 441 -29.48 13.29 -8.19
N PRO A 442 -30.02 14.52 -8.12
CA PRO A 442 -31.46 14.75 -8.19
C PRO A 442 -31.98 14.37 -9.58
N VAL A 443 -32.97 13.49 -9.62
CA VAL A 443 -33.72 13.10 -10.80
C VAL A 443 -35.06 13.83 -10.72
N VAL A 444 -35.19 14.89 -11.49
CA VAL A 444 -36.31 15.84 -11.38
C VAL A 444 -36.77 16.31 -12.75
N GLU A 445 -37.99 16.81 -12.84
CA GLU A 445 -38.50 17.43 -14.06
C GLU A 445 -37.77 18.75 -14.40
N HIS A 446 -37.88 19.18 -15.67
CA HIS A 446 -37.18 20.36 -16.19
C HIS A 446 -37.42 21.64 -15.37
N HIS A 447 -38.62 21.82 -14.80
CA HIS A 447 -38.97 23.01 -14.04
C HIS A 447 -38.30 23.07 -12.65
N LEU A 448 -37.79 21.95 -12.12
CA LEU A 448 -37.11 21.85 -10.83
C LEU A 448 -35.58 21.90 -10.92
N VAL A 449 -35.03 21.97 -12.14
CA VAL A 449 -33.58 21.94 -12.36
C VAL A 449 -32.85 23.03 -11.58
N ASN A 450 -33.41 24.25 -11.57
CA ASN A 450 -32.80 25.36 -10.86
C ASN A 450 -32.89 25.19 -9.34
N SER A 451 -33.98 24.60 -8.82
CA SER A 451 -34.14 24.34 -7.39
C SER A 451 -33.03 23.42 -6.87
N TYR A 452 -32.70 22.37 -7.64
CA TYR A 452 -31.72 21.36 -7.24
C TYR A 452 -30.28 21.63 -7.71
N ALA A 453 -30.04 22.68 -8.48
CA ALA A 453 -28.73 23.00 -9.05
C ALA A 453 -27.66 23.16 -7.95
N ASP A 454 -27.99 23.84 -6.86
CA ASP A 454 -27.05 24.10 -5.77
C ASP A 454 -26.73 22.85 -4.95
N VAL A 455 -27.74 22.03 -4.60
CA VAL A 455 -27.53 20.73 -3.92
C VAL A 455 -26.60 19.83 -4.73
N ALA A 456 -26.89 19.68 -6.03
CA ALA A 456 -26.09 18.83 -6.90
C ALA A 456 -24.67 19.39 -7.06
N LYS A 457 -24.52 20.71 -7.26
CA LYS A 457 -23.21 21.35 -7.45
C LYS A 457 -22.34 21.25 -6.20
N GLN A 458 -22.86 21.60 -5.03
CA GLN A 458 -22.09 21.64 -3.78
C GLN A 458 -21.71 20.24 -3.29
N THR A 459 -22.52 19.22 -3.58
CA THR A 459 -22.17 17.81 -3.31
C THR A 459 -21.34 17.16 -4.42
N SER A 460 -20.97 17.92 -5.46
CA SER A 460 -20.26 17.44 -6.66
C SER A 460 -20.99 16.35 -7.46
N GLY A 461 -22.32 16.29 -7.38
CA GLY A 461 -23.16 15.54 -8.30
C GLY A 461 -23.64 16.37 -9.49
N GLN A 462 -24.74 15.92 -10.09
CA GLN A 462 -25.39 16.57 -11.24
C GLN A 462 -26.90 16.36 -11.20
N VAL A 463 -27.67 17.40 -11.54
CA VAL A 463 -29.10 17.26 -11.79
C VAL A 463 -29.32 16.44 -13.06
N VAL A 464 -30.21 15.46 -12.99
CA VAL A 464 -30.61 14.61 -14.10
C VAL A 464 -32.06 14.92 -14.44
N VAL A 465 -32.26 15.54 -15.60
CA VAL A 465 -33.59 15.92 -16.08
C VAL A 465 -34.36 14.67 -16.50
N SER A 466 -35.57 14.51 -15.97
CA SER A 466 -36.60 13.57 -16.42
C SER A 466 -37.59 14.28 -17.33
N GLY A 467 -37.98 13.65 -18.44
CA GLY A 467 -39.09 14.05 -19.30
C GLY A 467 -40.50 13.83 -18.69
N GLY A 468 -40.60 13.77 -17.36
CA GLY A 468 -41.82 13.46 -16.63
C GLY A 468 -42.08 11.95 -16.56
N GLU A 469 -43.35 11.58 -16.34
CA GLU A 469 -43.76 10.21 -16.02
C GLU A 469 -43.14 9.20 -16.99
N ASN A 470 -43.24 9.39 -18.30
CA ASN A 470 -42.80 8.41 -19.31
C ASN A 470 -41.28 8.26 -19.49
N ASP A 471 -40.44 9.05 -18.82
CA ASP A 471 -38.98 9.05 -18.97
C ASP A 471 -38.23 8.68 -17.68
N THR A 472 -38.93 8.35 -16.61
CA THR A 472 -38.34 8.08 -15.29
C THR A 472 -37.23 7.01 -15.35
N ILE A 473 -37.47 5.90 -16.07
CA ILE A 473 -36.48 4.82 -16.26
C ILE A 473 -35.27 5.31 -17.05
N GLY A 474 -35.48 6.15 -18.07
CA GLY A 474 -34.42 6.74 -18.89
C GLY A 474 -33.53 7.67 -18.08
N ALA A 475 -34.15 8.57 -17.30
CA ALA A 475 -33.47 9.48 -16.39
C ALA A 475 -32.67 8.74 -15.31
N LEU A 476 -33.24 7.72 -14.66
CA LEU A 476 -32.51 6.90 -13.68
C LEU A 476 -31.36 6.12 -14.31
N THR A 477 -31.53 5.60 -15.53
CA THR A 477 -30.45 4.96 -16.30
C THR A 477 -29.32 5.96 -16.59
N LYS A 478 -29.66 7.21 -16.93
CA LYS A 478 -28.69 8.29 -17.14
C LYS A 478 -27.94 8.64 -15.85
N ALA A 479 -28.62 8.70 -14.71
CA ALA A 479 -27.99 8.93 -13.40
C ALA A 479 -26.95 7.85 -13.07
N LEU A 480 -27.32 6.57 -13.18
CA LEU A 480 -26.38 5.45 -12.97
C LEU A 480 -25.22 5.48 -13.97
N THR A 481 -25.48 5.82 -15.23
CA THR A 481 -24.44 5.93 -16.26
C THR A 481 -23.42 7.03 -15.91
N LYS A 482 -23.88 8.18 -15.41
CA LYS A 482 -22.99 9.25 -14.94
C LYS A 482 -22.14 8.81 -13.76
N ILE A 483 -22.72 8.10 -12.80
CA ILE A 483 -21.99 7.53 -11.65
C ILE A 483 -20.93 6.53 -12.12
N LYS A 484 -21.27 5.64 -13.07
CA LYS A 484 -20.35 4.64 -13.62
C LYS A 484 -19.21 5.24 -14.44
N ASN A 485 -19.47 6.32 -15.18
CA ASN A 485 -18.54 6.91 -16.14
C ASN A 485 -17.86 8.19 -15.62
N ARG A 486 -17.94 8.44 -14.31
CA ARG A 486 -17.30 9.60 -13.68
C ARG A 486 -15.78 9.54 -13.77
N PRO A 487 -15.08 10.69 -13.71
CA PRO A 487 -13.63 10.70 -13.63
C PRO A 487 -13.16 9.96 -12.37
N ASN A 488 -12.04 9.24 -12.47
CA ASN A 488 -11.28 8.80 -11.33
C ASN A 488 -10.40 9.97 -10.86
N ALA A 489 -10.86 10.68 -9.84
CA ALA A 489 -10.13 11.80 -9.25
C ALA A 489 -9.01 11.29 -8.34
N LYS A 490 -7.76 11.77 -8.54
CA LYS A 490 -6.58 11.42 -7.75
C LYS A 490 -5.79 12.67 -7.41
N LEU A 491 -5.30 12.75 -6.17
CA LEU A 491 -4.33 13.74 -5.70
C LEU A 491 -3.00 13.04 -5.41
N LYS A 492 -1.89 13.64 -5.81
CA LYS A 492 -0.55 13.06 -5.56
C LYS A 492 -0.12 13.06 -4.10
N ILE A 493 -0.73 13.91 -3.28
CA ILE A 493 -0.43 14.06 -1.86
C ILE A 493 -1.76 13.93 -1.12
N GLY A 494 -1.83 13.00 -0.17
CA GLY A 494 -3.03 12.73 0.61
C GLY A 494 -3.24 13.65 1.81
N GLU A 495 -2.20 14.37 2.27
CA GLU A 495 -2.27 15.36 3.36
C GLU A 495 -1.17 16.42 3.19
N TYR A 496 -1.51 17.70 3.36
CA TYR A 496 -0.61 18.84 3.14
C TYR A 496 -0.27 19.55 4.46
N TYR A 497 1.01 19.93 4.61
CA TYR A 497 1.51 20.76 5.70
C TYR A 497 2.28 21.95 5.15
N ALA A 498 2.07 23.14 5.73
CA ALA A 498 2.80 24.35 5.38
C ALA A 498 2.91 25.33 6.55
N GLU A 499 3.90 26.23 6.50
CA GLU A 499 3.93 27.39 7.38
C GLU A 499 2.96 28.47 6.88
N VAL A 500 2.54 29.39 7.77
CA VAL A 500 1.68 30.51 7.38
C VAL A 500 2.40 31.37 6.33
N GLY A 501 1.69 31.73 5.25
CA GLY A 501 2.25 32.48 4.12
C GLY A 501 3.09 31.64 3.15
N GLN A 502 3.21 30.33 3.38
CA GLN A 502 3.90 29.44 2.45
C GLN A 502 2.95 28.96 1.33
N GLU A 503 3.47 28.92 0.11
CA GLU A 503 2.76 28.38 -1.05
C GLU A 503 2.69 26.85 -1.02
N ILE A 504 1.48 26.31 -1.24
CA ILE A 504 1.19 24.90 -1.38
C ILE A 504 0.78 24.61 -2.82
N THR A 505 1.40 23.62 -3.46
CA THR A 505 1.01 23.15 -4.80
C THR A 505 0.12 21.91 -4.73
N PHE A 506 -1.09 22.02 -5.26
CA PHE A 506 -2.04 20.91 -5.44
C PHE A 506 -1.90 20.32 -6.85
N ASP A 507 -1.92 19.00 -6.97
CA ASP A 507 -1.67 18.30 -8.24
C ASP A 507 -2.62 17.10 -8.36
N ALA A 508 -3.56 17.24 -9.29
CA ALA A 508 -4.54 16.23 -9.65
C ALA A 508 -4.22 15.54 -11.00
N SER A 509 -2.97 15.59 -11.49
CA SER A 509 -2.59 15.13 -12.83
C SER A 509 -2.78 13.63 -13.05
N ASP A 510 -2.84 12.86 -11.97
CA ASP A 510 -3.02 11.41 -12.02
C ASP A 510 -4.51 11.03 -12.20
N SER A 511 -5.39 12.03 -12.15
CA SER A 511 -6.81 11.87 -12.44
C SER A 511 -7.03 11.56 -13.91
N TYR A 512 -8.05 10.74 -14.20
CA TYR A 512 -8.40 10.38 -15.56
C TYR A 512 -9.90 10.13 -15.70
N VAL A 513 -10.38 10.08 -16.93
CA VAL A 513 -11.74 9.64 -17.26
C VAL A 513 -11.65 8.72 -18.47
N VAL A 514 -12.49 7.70 -18.51
CA VAL A 514 -12.56 6.78 -19.66
C VAL A 514 -13.59 7.30 -20.65
N ASP A 515 -13.31 7.13 -21.95
CA ASP A 515 -14.15 7.62 -23.06
C ASP A 515 -14.45 9.12 -22.99
N GLY A 516 -13.49 9.89 -22.48
CA GLY A 516 -13.56 11.35 -22.39
C GLY A 516 -12.19 11.94 -22.08
N SER A 517 -12.17 13.24 -21.87
CA SER A 517 -10.99 13.98 -21.38
C SER A 517 -11.41 14.88 -20.22
N ILE A 518 -10.53 15.08 -19.25
CA ILE A 518 -10.78 16.07 -18.20
C ILE A 518 -10.64 17.46 -18.82
N THR A 519 -11.63 18.30 -18.60
CA THR A 519 -11.71 19.63 -19.21
C THR A 519 -11.58 20.76 -18.19
N LYS A 520 -11.89 20.51 -16.91
CA LYS A 520 -11.96 21.53 -15.88
C LYS A 520 -11.68 20.97 -14.48
N TYR A 521 -10.99 21.77 -13.67
CA TYR A 521 -10.74 21.57 -12.25
C TYR A 521 -11.26 22.77 -11.48
N GLU A 522 -12.16 22.54 -10.52
CA GLU A 522 -12.77 23.54 -9.66
C GLU A 522 -12.26 23.28 -8.23
N TRP A 523 -11.41 24.17 -7.72
CA TRP A 523 -10.71 24.05 -6.44
C TRP A 523 -11.45 24.82 -5.35
N ASP A 524 -11.63 24.16 -4.22
CA ASP A 524 -12.12 24.70 -2.96
C ASP A 524 -11.00 24.47 -1.93
N PHE A 525 -10.26 25.52 -1.58
CA PHE A 525 -9.07 25.42 -0.74
C PHE A 525 -9.41 25.40 0.75
N ASN A 526 -10.56 25.94 1.15
CA ASN A 526 -10.97 26.03 2.56
C ASN A 526 -12.01 24.97 2.95
N GLY A 527 -12.56 24.23 1.98
CA GLY A 527 -13.55 23.18 2.18
C GLY A 527 -14.92 23.71 2.58
N ASP A 528 -15.25 24.96 2.24
CA ASP A 528 -16.52 25.59 2.59
C ASP A 528 -17.65 25.30 1.59
N GLY A 529 -17.37 24.54 0.53
CA GLY A 529 -18.31 24.17 -0.53
C GLY A 529 -18.39 25.19 -1.67
N LYS A 530 -17.65 26.29 -1.60
CA LYS A 530 -17.54 27.28 -2.68
C LYS A 530 -16.25 27.07 -3.46
N ILE A 531 -16.33 27.33 -4.76
CA ILE A 531 -15.17 27.24 -5.64
C ILE A 531 -14.36 28.52 -5.52
N ASP A 532 -13.15 28.41 -5.01
CA ASP A 532 -12.18 29.49 -4.90
C ASP A 532 -11.47 29.75 -6.23
N GLN A 533 -11.18 28.69 -7.00
CA GLN A 533 -10.43 28.80 -8.24
C GLN A 533 -10.87 27.77 -9.28
N THR A 534 -10.90 28.16 -10.55
CA THR A 534 -11.12 27.24 -11.68
C THR A 534 -9.90 27.21 -12.60
N THR A 535 -9.45 26.01 -12.97
CA THR A 535 -8.33 25.81 -13.90
C THR A 535 -8.65 24.77 -14.98
N THR A 536 -7.92 24.82 -16.10
CA THR A 536 -7.88 23.75 -17.11
C THR A 536 -6.64 22.84 -16.95
N SER A 537 -5.62 23.34 -16.25
CA SER A 537 -4.44 22.56 -15.83
C SER A 537 -4.75 21.79 -14.53
N PRO A 538 -4.26 20.54 -14.36
CA PRO A 538 -4.43 19.75 -13.15
C PRO A 538 -3.62 20.23 -11.94
N VAL A 539 -2.74 21.23 -12.13
CA VAL A 539 -1.83 21.74 -11.10
C VAL A 539 -2.14 23.20 -10.81
N THR A 540 -2.29 23.54 -9.54
CA THR A 540 -2.44 24.91 -9.04
C THR A 540 -1.69 25.12 -7.73
N SER A 541 -1.51 26.36 -7.33
CA SER A 541 -0.91 26.73 -6.04
C SER A 541 -1.81 27.68 -5.26
N HIS A 542 -1.74 27.60 -3.92
CA HIS A 542 -2.47 28.49 -3.02
C HIS A 542 -1.61 28.85 -1.80
N VAL A 543 -1.85 30.04 -1.23
CA VAL A 543 -1.17 30.53 -0.02
C VAL A 543 -2.21 30.82 1.05
N TYR A 544 -2.07 30.17 2.21
CA TYR A 544 -2.89 30.44 3.38
C TYR A 544 -2.18 31.48 4.25
N ASN A 545 -2.77 32.65 4.40
CA ASN A 545 -2.19 33.78 5.15
C ASN A 545 -2.44 33.71 6.66
N GLU A 546 -3.26 32.75 7.09
CA GLU A 546 -3.55 32.48 8.50
C GLU A 546 -3.40 30.99 8.78
N LYS A 547 -3.46 30.64 10.07
CA LYS A 547 -3.49 29.24 10.50
C LYS A 547 -4.74 28.56 9.94
N PHE A 548 -4.59 27.38 9.34
CA PHE A 548 -5.69 26.63 8.74
C PHE A 548 -5.61 25.15 9.16
N ASP A 549 -6.74 24.59 9.60
CA ASP A 549 -6.93 23.16 9.85
C ASP A 549 -8.25 22.76 9.18
N GLY A 550 -8.17 22.11 8.03
CA GLY A 550 -9.35 21.78 7.26
C GLY A 550 -9.06 20.84 6.12
N VAL A 551 -9.99 20.76 5.17
CA VAL A 551 -9.87 19.95 3.97
C VAL A 551 -9.93 20.85 2.76
N MET A 552 -9.07 20.59 1.78
CA MET A 552 -9.24 21.13 0.44
C MET A 552 -9.91 20.10 -0.44
N GLN A 553 -10.59 20.56 -1.49
CA GLN A 553 -11.28 19.73 -2.46
C GLN A 553 -10.98 20.21 -3.88
N VAL A 554 -10.96 19.28 -4.81
CA VAL A 554 -11.04 19.57 -6.24
C VAL A 554 -12.18 18.79 -6.87
N ARG A 555 -13.07 19.49 -7.58
CA ARG A 555 -14.09 18.91 -8.44
C ARG A 555 -13.59 18.93 -9.88
N ILE A 556 -13.69 17.78 -10.53
CA ILE A 556 -13.20 17.52 -11.88
C ILE A 556 -14.40 17.35 -12.80
N SER A 557 -14.40 18.06 -13.93
CA SER A 557 -15.41 17.87 -15.00
C SER A 557 -14.77 17.31 -16.26
N ALA A 558 -15.44 16.34 -16.89
CA ALA A 558 -14.99 15.70 -18.11
C ALA A 558 -15.86 16.05 -19.33
N SER A 559 -15.29 15.85 -20.52
CA SER A 559 -15.95 16.13 -21.81
C SER A 559 -17.16 15.24 -22.11
N ASN A 560 -17.32 14.14 -21.39
CA ASN A 560 -18.48 13.24 -21.46
C ASN A 560 -19.58 13.63 -20.46
N ASP A 561 -19.57 14.87 -19.95
CA ASP A 561 -20.53 15.41 -19.00
C ASP A 561 -20.62 14.60 -17.71
N THR A 562 -19.48 14.08 -17.24
CA THR A 562 -19.38 13.44 -15.91
C THR A 562 -18.47 14.25 -15.00
N VAL A 563 -18.72 14.11 -13.70
CA VAL A 563 -18.00 14.84 -12.65
C VAL A 563 -17.59 13.92 -11.52
N SER A 564 -16.49 14.26 -10.86
CA SER A 564 -16.05 13.61 -9.63
C SER A 564 -15.31 14.62 -8.78
N ASN A 565 -15.09 14.32 -7.51
CA ASN A 565 -14.30 15.11 -6.60
C ASN A 565 -13.35 14.25 -5.78
N ILE A 566 -12.31 14.90 -5.27
CA ILE A 566 -11.40 14.33 -4.28
C ILE A 566 -10.99 15.43 -3.30
N SER A 567 -10.72 15.06 -2.06
CA SER A 567 -10.28 15.96 -1.00
C SER A 567 -8.98 15.51 -0.35
N ALA A 568 -8.29 16.44 0.31
CA ALA A 568 -7.12 16.16 1.14
C ALA A 568 -7.09 17.12 2.35
N PRO A 569 -6.68 16.67 3.55
CA PRO A 569 -6.49 17.58 4.68
C PRO A 569 -5.33 18.55 4.41
N VAL A 570 -5.49 19.79 4.88
CA VAL A 570 -4.48 20.85 4.79
C VAL A 570 -4.29 21.48 6.17
N LYS A 571 -3.04 21.51 6.63
CA LYS A 571 -2.63 22.00 7.95
C LYS A 571 -1.57 23.09 7.80
N VAL A 572 -1.96 24.34 8.06
CA VAL A 572 -1.10 25.52 7.91
C VAL A 572 -0.82 26.16 9.26
N GLY A 573 0.45 26.40 9.57
CA GLY A 573 0.87 26.90 10.88
C GLY A 573 0.60 25.89 12.01
N ILE A 574 0.35 24.64 11.64
CA ILE A 574 0.12 23.52 12.55
C ILE A 574 1.23 22.53 12.31
N LYS A 575 2.07 22.36 13.32
CA LYS A 575 3.08 21.31 13.27
C LYS A 575 2.36 19.97 13.27
N PRO A 576 2.75 19.04 12.38
CA PRO A 576 2.27 17.67 12.45
C PRO A 576 2.38 17.17 13.88
N ASN A 577 1.26 16.72 14.48
CA ASN A 577 1.31 15.98 15.74
C ASN A 577 1.76 14.55 15.43
N LEU A 578 2.97 14.43 14.89
CA LEU A 578 3.60 13.14 14.67
C LEU A 578 3.97 12.60 16.04
N PRO A 579 3.59 11.35 16.37
CA PRO A 579 4.09 10.73 17.58
C PRO A 579 5.62 10.82 17.54
N VAL A 580 6.22 11.41 18.58
CA VAL A 580 7.67 11.46 18.69
C VAL A 580 8.13 10.02 18.85
N GLY A 581 8.71 9.47 17.78
CA GLY A 581 9.31 8.16 17.80
C GLY A 581 10.65 8.19 18.54
N PRO A 582 11.11 7.04 19.04
CA PRO A 582 12.45 6.95 19.60
C PRO A 582 13.53 7.39 18.61
N GLY A 583 14.54 8.08 19.11
CA GLY A 583 15.72 8.49 18.37
C GLY A 583 16.62 7.30 18.02
N ALA A 584 17.53 7.53 17.08
CA ALA A 584 18.47 6.49 16.67
C ALA A 584 19.44 6.19 17.83
N PRO A 585 19.54 4.93 18.29
CA PRO A 585 20.42 4.59 19.40
C PRO A 585 21.90 4.78 19.03
N GLN A 586 22.73 4.98 20.05
CA GLN A 586 24.16 4.80 19.90
C GLN A 586 24.46 3.30 19.89
N VAL A 587 25.08 2.78 18.84
CA VAL A 587 25.33 1.34 18.66
C VAL A 587 26.81 1.09 18.45
N SER A 588 27.35 0.07 19.12
CA SER A 588 28.70 -0.43 18.91
C SER A 588 28.68 -1.94 18.87
N ALA A 589 29.56 -2.54 18.08
CA ALA A 589 29.77 -3.97 18.13
C ALA A 589 31.24 -4.34 17.95
N LYS A 590 31.61 -5.48 18.53
CA LYS A 590 32.97 -6.01 18.51
C LYS A 590 32.94 -7.52 18.32
N ILE A 591 33.87 -8.05 17.55
CA ILE A 591 34.07 -9.50 17.45
C ILE A 591 34.74 -9.95 18.75
N ILE A 592 34.09 -10.80 19.54
CA ILE A 592 34.66 -11.31 20.81
C ILE A 592 35.24 -12.72 20.67
N GLU A 593 34.86 -13.45 19.62
CA GLU A 593 35.36 -14.77 19.31
C GLU A 593 35.35 -14.97 17.80
N ARG A 594 36.34 -15.69 17.25
CA ARG A 594 36.44 -16.00 15.82
C ARG A 594 36.83 -17.47 15.64
N ASN A 595 36.09 -18.18 14.78
CA ASN A 595 36.36 -19.55 14.38
C ASN A 595 36.22 -19.65 12.84
N GLY A 596 37.35 -19.53 12.13
CA GLY A 596 37.37 -19.42 10.68
C GLY A 596 36.56 -18.21 10.17
N ASN A 597 35.58 -18.46 9.30
CA ASN A 597 34.66 -17.44 8.78
C ASN A 597 33.50 -17.12 9.72
N LYS A 598 33.36 -17.81 10.86
CA LYS A 598 32.31 -17.53 11.85
C LYS A 598 32.86 -16.70 13.00
N ALA A 599 32.03 -15.80 13.53
CA ALA A 599 32.37 -14.98 14.68
C ALA A 599 31.22 -14.86 15.68
N THR A 600 31.59 -14.68 16.96
CA THR A 600 30.69 -14.19 17.98
C THR A 600 30.85 -12.68 18.10
N ILE A 601 29.75 -11.96 17.92
CA ILE A 601 29.71 -10.50 17.90
C ILE A 601 29.00 -10.01 19.16
N ARG A 602 29.70 -9.22 19.98
CA ARG A 602 29.09 -8.49 21.09
C ARG A 602 28.55 -7.17 20.59
N LEU A 603 27.23 -7.03 20.60
CA LEU A 603 26.48 -5.83 20.29
C LEU A 603 26.13 -5.08 21.58
N ASN A 604 26.37 -3.76 21.61
CA ASN A 604 25.93 -2.87 22.67
C ASN A 604 25.16 -1.70 22.07
N TRP A 605 24.12 -1.23 22.76
CA TRP A 605 23.41 -0.02 22.37
C TRP A 605 23.01 0.83 23.57
N GLN A 606 22.91 2.14 23.37
CA GLN A 606 22.42 3.09 24.36
C GLN A 606 21.28 3.93 23.77
N PRO A 607 20.16 4.09 24.50
CA PRO A 607 19.13 5.03 24.11
C PRO A 607 19.66 6.46 24.06
N VAL A 608 19.06 7.26 23.19
CA VAL A 608 19.25 8.71 23.17
C VAL A 608 18.08 9.45 23.84
N ASP A 609 17.04 8.72 24.24
CA ASP A 609 15.82 9.17 24.91
C ASP A 609 15.16 8.03 25.70
N GLU A 610 14.14 8.36 26.50
CA GLU A 610 13.42 7.41 27.34
C GLU A 610 12.18 6.81 26.65
N LEU A 611 12.01 6.98 25.33
CA LEU A 611 10.80 6.56 24.62
C LEU A 611 10.80 5.07 24.28
N SER A 612 11.98 4.45 24.17
CA SER A 612 12.11 3.04 23.78
C SER A 612 11.78 2.09 24.93
N SER A 613 10.73 1.29 24.80
CA SER A 613 10.43 0.18 25.70
C SER A 613 10.98 -1.17 25.20
N ARG A 614 11.27 -1.26 23.89
CA ARG A 614 11.79 -2.45 23.21
C ARG A 614 12.77 -2.05 22.11
N TRP A 615 13.67 -2.97 21.76
CA TRP A 615 14.69 -2.76 20.73
C TRP A 615 14.66 -3.88 19.70
N LEU A 616 14.34 -3.53 18.46
CA LEU A 616 14.43 -4.44 17.33
C LEU A 616 15.89 -4.60 16.92
N ILE A 617 16.37 -5.85 16.86
CA ILE A 617 17.74 -6.15 16.45
C ILE A 617 17.69 -6.95 15.15
N ARG A 618 18.43 -6.48 14.15
CA ARG A 618 18.53 -7.13 12.84
C ARG A 618 19.98 -7.41 12.49
N LEU A 619 20.20 -8.58 11.88
CA LEU A 619 21.45 -8.94 11.22
C LEU A 619 21.16 -9.04 9.72
N ASP A 620 21.71 -8.09 8.96
CA ASP A 620 21.31 -7.77 7.60
C ASP A 620 19.81 -7.46 7.52
N ASP A 621 19.10 -8.18 6.65
CA ASP A 621 17.65 -8.07 6.48
C ASP A 621 16.87 -9.06 7.36
N ASN A 622 17.57 -9.83 8.21
CA ASN A 622 16.92 -10.79 9.10
C ASN A 622 16.60 -10.15 10.45
N ASN A 623 15.35 -10.26 10.89
CA ASN A 623 14.98 -9.91 12.25
C ASN A 623 15.41 -11.01 13.22
N LEU A 624 16.31 -10.64 14.12
CA LEU A 624 16.76 -11.51 15.20
C LEU A 624 15.72 -11.55 16.34
N GLY A 625 14.91 -10.50 16.51
CA GLY A 625 13.86 -10.37 17.52
C GLY A 625 13.96 -9.07 18.33
N TRP A 626 13.38 -9.07 19.52
CA TRP A 626 13.30 -7.90 20.39
C TRP A 626 14.11 -8.06 21.68
N ALA A 627 14.98 -7.11 21.99
CA ALA A 627 15.45 -6.94 23.35
C ALA A 627 14.43 -6.09 24.14
N VAL A 628 14.10 -6.51 25.37
CA VAL A 628 13.07 -5.90 26.22
C VAL A 628 13.67 -5.45 27.56
N GLY A 629 13.00 -4.51 28.24
CA GLY A 629 13.44 -4.01 29.54
C GLY A 629 14.79 -3.29 29.48
N GLU A 630 15.65 -3.52 30.47
CA GLU A 630 16.99 -2.90 30.58
C GLU A 630 18.09 -3.58 29.77
N GLN A 631 17.77 -4.56 28.91
CA GLN A 631 18.78 -5.20 28.08
C GLN A 631 19.38 -4.20 27.08
N ARG A 632 20.70 -4.01 27.14
CA ARG A 632 21.49 -3.10 26.29
C ARG A 632 22.70 -3.77 25.64
N GLN A 633 22.84 -5.08 25.83
CA GLN A 633 23.90 -5.90 25.29
C GLN A 633 23.34 -7.22 24.77
N LEU A 634 23.94 -7.75 23.70
CA LEU A 634 23.61 -9.03 23.11
C LEU A 634 24.86 -9.64 22.46
N ASP A 635 25.15 -10.91 22.72
CA ASP A 635 26.15 -11.66 21.97
C ASP A 635 25.46 -12.47 20.85
N ILE A 636 25.83 -12.21 19.60
CA ILE A 636 25.34 -12.91 18.39
C ILE A 636 26.42 -13.90 17.96
N THR A 637 26.22 -15.20 18.20
CA THR A 637 27.18 -16.27 17.85
C THR A 637 27.06 -16.70 16.39
N ASP A 638 28.03 -17.44 15.87
CA ASP A 638 27.97 -18.10 14.55
C ASP A 638 27.73 -17.18 13.33
N VAL A 639 28.07 -15.89 13.45
CA VAL A 639 27.89 -14.94 12.34
C VAL A 639 28.94 -15.19 11.28
N ASP A 640 28.51 -15.53 10.07
CA ASP A 640 29.41 -15.62 8.91
C ASP A 640 29.89 -14.22 8.53
N ILE A 641 31.19 -13.96 8.71
CA ILE A 641 31.87 -12.69 8.42
C ILE A 641 32.75 -12.79 7.17
N SER A 642 32.56 -13.82 6.33
CA SER A 642 33.21 -13.92 5.02
C SER A 642 32.80 -12.78 4.08
N THR A 643 31.63 -12.20 4.33
CA THR A 643 31.11 -10.99 3.69
C THR A 643 30.86 -9.92 4.76
N THR A 644 30.80 -8.65 4.35
CA THR A 644 30.39 -7.57 5.25
C THR A 644 28.95 -7.79 5.67
N ARG A 645 28.74 -7.85 6.98
CA ARG A 645 27.44 -7.99 7.63
C ARG A 645 27.04 -6.64 8.21
N THR A 646 25.73 -6.40 8.27
CA THR A 646 25.18 -5.21 8.90
C THR A 646 24.40 -5.58 10.14
N ILE A 647 24.53 -4.81 11.21
CA ILE A 647 23.70 -4.96 12.41
C ILE A 647 22.93 -3.67 12.60
N THR A 648 21.61 -3.78 12.67
CA THR A 648 20.71 -2.63 12.84
C THR A 648 19.95 -2.73 14.14
N VAL A 649 19.98 -1.67 14.94
CA VAL A 649 19.21 -1.54 16.19
C VAL A 649 18.18 -0.43 16.04
N THR A 650 16.93 -0.70 16.40
CA THR A 650 15.81 0.25 16.28
C THR A 650 15.01 0.28 17.57
N GLY A 651 14.81 1.47 18.14
CA GLY A 651 13.97 1.64 19.33
C GLY A 651 12.48 1.65 18.98
N MET A 652 11.63 1.16 19.89
CA MET A 652 10.18 1.16 19.73
C MET A 652 9.48 1.51 21.04
N LYS A 653 8.40 2.28 20.96
CA LYS A 653 7.52 2.61 22.09
C LYS A 653 6.63 1.42 22.49
N ALA A 654 6.03 1.51 23.68
CA ALA A 654 5.11 0.49 24.20
C ALA A 654 3.81 0.36 23.35
N ASP A 655 3.39 1.42 22.68
CA ASP A 655 2.24 1.46 21.75
C ASP A 655 2.57 0.88 20.36
N GLY A 656 3.80 0.44 20.13
CA GLY A 656 4.26 -0.13 18.87
C GLY A 656 4.78 0.90 17.85
N TYR A 657 4.93 2.18 18.21
CA TYR A 657 5.52 3.17 17.33
C TYR A 657 7.04 2.98 17.21
N VAL A 658 7.52 2.75 15.99
CA VAL A 658 8.92 2.44 15.67
C VAL A 658 9.70 3.72 15.40
N GLY A 659 10.87 3.81 16.04
CA GLY A 659 11.77 4.95 15.97
C GLY A 659 12.79 4.87 14.84
N ARG A 660 13.76 5.79 14.89
CA ARG A 660 14.91 5.77 13.97
C ARG A 660 15.85 4.63 14.33
N SER A 661 16.54 4.11 13.32
CA SER A 661 17.48 3.00 13.48
C SER A 661 18.93 3.44 13.34
N LYS A 662 19.84 2.66 13.91
CA LYS A 662 21.29 2.79 13.69
C LYS A 662 21.84 1.49 13.15
N THR A 663 22.50 1.55 12.00
CA THR A 663 23.18 0.42 11.36
C THR A 663 24.69 0.56 11.49
N ILE A 664 25.37 -0.54 11.79
CA ILE A 664 26.82 -0.67 11.79
C ILE A 664 27.24 -1.85 10.90
N GLN A 665 28.45 -1.79 10.36
CA GLN A 665 29.02 -2.86 9.53
C GLN A 665 30.06 -3.65 10.33
N ILE A 666 30.12 -4.96 10.10
CA ILE A 666 31.11 -5.88 10.66
C ILE A 666 31.56 -6.82 9.56
N ASP A 667 32.86 -7.05 9.49
CA ASP A 667 33.48 -7.91 8.49
C ASP A 667 34.71 -8.62 9.06
N ASN A 668 35.41 -9.37 8.22
CA ASN A 668 36.63 -10.07 8.61
C ASN A 668 37.81 -9.13 8.97
N LYS A 669 37.75 -7.85 8.59
CA LYS A 669 38.76 -6.84 8.93
C LYS A 669 38.48 -6.17 10.26
N THR A 670 37.30 -6.37 10.83
CA THR A 670 36.93 -5.84 12.14
C THR A 670 37.84 -6.45 13.21
N PRO A 671 38.58 -5.64 14.01
CA PRO A 671 39.53 -6.17 14.97
C PRO A 671 38.85 -7.03 16.03
N THR A 672 39.34 -8.25 16.23
CA THR A 672 39.13 -8.96 17.49
C THR A 672 39.93 -8.19 18.55
N PRO A 673 39.37 -7.84 19.72
CA PRO A 673 40.19 -7.47 20.85
C PRO A 673 41.20 -8.59 21.01
N GLN A 674 42.49 -8.29 20.85
CA GLN A 674 43.51 -9.19 21.35
C GLN A 674 43.10 -9.50 22.79
N THR A 675 43.16 -10.77 23.18
CA THR A 675 43.07 -11.14 24.59
C THR A 675 44.15 -10.34 25.30
N GLU A 676 43.80 -9.15 25.80
CA GLU A 676 44.69 -8.36 26.61
C GLU A 676 45.01 -9.25 27.78
N ASP A 677 46.29 -9.57 27.91
CA ASP A 677 46.80 -10.19 29.11
C ASP A 677 46.32 -9.35 30.30
N PRO A 678 45.53 -9.90 31.23
CA PRO A 678 45.01 -9.16 32.38
C PRO A 678 46.11 -8.54 33.26
N THR A 679 47.39 -8.84 33.00
CA THR A 679 48.56 -8.15 33.55
C THR A 679 48.68 -6.67 33.13
N VAL A 680 48.03 -6.25 32.03
CA VAL A 680 48.11 -4.87 31.49
C VAL A 680 47.02 -3.94 32.08
N LYS A 681 46.00 -4.49 32.76
CA LYS A 681 44.99 -3.65 33.43
C LYS A 681 45.56 -2.99 34.69
N GLN A 682 45.97 -1.72 34.57
CA GLN A 682 46.01 -0.84 35.74
C GLN A 682 44.58 -0.60 36.21
N CYS A 683 44.35 -0.82 37.50
CA CYS A 683 43.04 -0.59 38.10
C CYS A 683 42.76 0.93 38.15
N PRO A 684 41.65 1.42 37.57
CA PRO A 684 41.43 2.86 37.38
C PRO A 684 41.02 3.60 38.66
N TYR A 685 40.78 2.89 39.77
CA TYR A 685 40.22 3.46 40.98
C TYR A 685 41.32 3.79 42.01
N ARG A 686 41.49 5.09 42.26
CA ARG A 686 42.12 5.64 43.46
C ARG A 686 41.08 6.43 44.23
N ILE A 687 40.74 5.98 45.43
CA ILE A 687 39.75 6.61 46.30
C ILE A 687 40.52 7.32 47.42
N LYS A 688 40.31 8.63 47.56
CA LYS A 688 40.95 9.45 48.60
C LYS A 688 39.96 9.68 49.73
N LEU A 689 40.24 9.15 50.91
CA LEU A 689 39.43 9.27 52.12
C LEU A 689 40.27 9.95 53.21
N GLY A 690 40.21 11.28 53.26
CA GLY A 690 41.03 12.07 54.18
C GLY A 690 42.54 11.86 53.93
N PRO A 691 43.34 11.48 54.95
CA PRO A 691 44.77 11.25 54.78
C PRO A 691 45.08 9.91 54.07
N ILE A 692 44.08 9.02 53.93
CA ILE A 692 44.27 7.69 53.38
C ILE A 692 43.93 7.65 51.89
N THR A 693 44.81 7.07 51.07
CA THR A 693 44.52 6.75 49.67
C THR A 693 44.41 5.24 49.49
N ILE A 694 43.25 4.76 49.02
CA ILE A 694 43.02 3.36 48.69
C ILE A 694 43.14 3.19 47.18
N ALA A 695 43.91 2.20 46.76
CA ALA A 695 44.01 1.80 45.36
C ALA A 695 43.72 0.32 45.19
N CYS A 696 43.48 -0.10 43.95
CA CYS A 696 43.28 -1.48 43.61
C CYS A 696 44.38 -2.01 42.69
N ARG A 697 44.60 -3.32 42.74
CA ARG A 697 45.38 -4.07 41.75
C ARG A 697 44.70 -5.40 41.48
N TYR A 698 44.90 -5.95 40.28
CA TYR A 698 44.50 -7.32 40.01
C TYR A 698 45.59 -8.27 40.49
N GLN A 699 45.22 -9.29 41.26
CA GLN A 699 46.11 -10.32 41.76
C GLN A 699 45.64 -11.68 41.22
N LYS A 700 46.58 -12.45 40.65
CA LYS A 700 46.31 -13.81 40.19
C LYS A 700 46.18 -14.73 41.40
N ILE A 701 45.06 -15.41 41.52
CA ILE A 701 44.81 -16.44 42.53
C ILE A 701 44.69 -17.78 41.80
N THR A 702 45.40 -18.78 42.30
CA THR A 702 45.42 -20.12 41.71
C THR A 702 44.90 -21.12 42.73
N PHE A 703 43.87 -21.89 42.35
CA PHE A 703 43.33 -23.01 43.11
C PHE A 703 43.42 -24.28 42.25
N GLY A 704 44.37 -25.15 42.59
CA GLY A 704 44.62 -26.37 41.83
C GLY A 704 44.97 -26.07 40.36
N LYS A 705 44.19 -26.61 39.41
CA LYS A 705 44.37 -26.38 37.96
C LYS A 705 43.70 -25.10 37.43
N TRP A 706 43.04 -24.32 38.29
CA TRP A 706 42.33 -23.11 37.89
C TRP A 706 43.08 -21.86 38.37
N SER A 707 43.25 -20.89 37.48
CA SER A 707 43.71 -19.55 37.84
C SER A 707 42.66 -18.52 37.43
N PHE A 708 42.38 -17.58 38.32
CA PHE A 708 41.58 -16.39 38.00
C PHE A 708 42.25 -15.14 38.60
N TYR A 709 41.94 -13.97 38.04
CA TYR A 709 42.43 -12.69 38.55
C TYR A 709 41.36 -12.04 39.42
N TRP A 710 41.70 -11.72 40.67
CA TRP A 710 40.81 -11.08 41.63
C TRP A 710 41.28 -9.65 41.90
N MET A 711 40.34 -8.71 42.08
CA MET A 711 40.67 -7.32 42.39
C MET A 711 40.89 -7.16 43.90
N VAL A 712 42.10 -6.75 44.30
CA VAL A 712 42.50 -6.58 45.69
C VAL A 712 42.76 -5.09 45.96
N TRP A 713 42.18 -4.59 47.04
CA TRP A 713 42.35 -3.21 47.51
C TRP A 713 43.52 -3.13 48.49
N TYR A 714 44.32 -2.06 48.40
CA TYR A 714 45.43 -1.80 49.30
C TYR A 714 45.56 -0.29 49.58
N ILE A 715 46.12 0.04 50.74
CA ILE A 715 46.32 1.43 51.17
C ILE A 715 47.71 1.90 50.69
N ILE A 716 47.75 3.04 50.01
CA ILE A 716 48.98 3.62 49.44
C ILE A 716 49.75 4.49 50.46
N ARG A 717 49.08 5.12 51.43
CA ARG A 717 49.69 5.86 52.56
C ARG A 717 48.63 6.29 53.60
N VAL A 718 49.07 6.47 54.85
CA VAL A 718 48.41 7.20 55.96
C VAL A 718 48.98 8.61 56.01
#